data_AF-A0A670I236-F1
#
_entry.id   AF-A0A670I236-F1
#
_cell.length_a   1.000
_cell.length_b   1.000
_cell.length_c   1.000
_cell.angle_alpha   90.00
_cell.angle_beta   90.00
_cell.angle_gamma   90.00
#
_symmetry.space_group_name_H-M   'P 1'
#
loop_
_entity.id
_entity.type
_entity.pdbx_description
1 polymer ?
#
loop_
_entity_poly.entity_id
_entity_poly.type
_entity_poly.pdbx_seq_one_letter_code
_entity_poly.pdbx_strand_id
1 'polypeptide(L)'
;DNTDDEEMEGSPGQDNLENGQQRFLLKLTLFLAALRILCEGLFSSAGKLAVVLLLGLAGIILPSATSAVYFFIFLGLCSWWSCHRPISPVAFNSLCVLVAIFSAGHLGAFYLYQLPYFQDLVPPEDIYARVLGLVPLIKTNITVPWKLQVHPQLSWPVVLNPLALLVLYYTLVMMLQRWALPPKVWDTVKYDIHCQLYRLRSGMPPDTGVCVVVVLVNLPFAKIFAFLADETYSENASETDGEQGTEGNRPSTFLASARFLMNQSYITALIVMMVWSITYVSWLTFVLLIWSCVIWMLRNRRLYALRSSPFLVAYGNVLVVLNFFAELAQLCGVVLVVVILYLFTFWLLLKQWMMQKQRQRKEEEESLKGVRVDGAAETDNPQNLLLGILGSALQGMLVKYWIYICSVMFFIVSFNGKVALYKILYIVLFLLCVALYQVHYEMWRRILKSFWLTTVFYSMVVLIAIYAYQFEMVGLIFLLKDLGLERFSTIELFARILLPGAFLLACILQLHYFHEDFLKATDLANICTRPLSGRCYIRLGHQEGSLALIILPPPPVSLVEKMSKWTEVVDSVVPHLLKLLATIRAMQAFAWRFLELHILKILSTWIIWITVHEVSLMNYPFFILWAFALPYSKLCPHASRICTFWSCVMVFCKMAYQLKFVKPLTYSSNCTQSNMTYYHYTNMDELLEKSLLYKAPVDPAHWFGGLLKCSDNVLPCLKNHLTILVLMALEATVHRHQLFYRIQNQLVLPPTGSVFYDMARENLDDGLLSCIKYFANYSFYKFGLEICFVVAINVIRQRMDFYALTHASWLIYLLSRRRRKAMAEAWPKYCCFLASIAAFQYLLCIGLPPVLCQDYPWRTSHWLLHSNLIKWLYLPDFAKRPDASFLLYDFLLLLAASLQWQVFEDENKLVVRMQAGDNIEISHSLDPAGLSEYSLVPNFIHCRSYLDLVKVILFRYHFWFVLCLIFMTGTTRINIFCVGYLLACFYFMRFGQSLQLKPVKDILRLWDYLIAYTALVIAAKNLLAIGACAYLSKLQTSHCWLIQTFGMFCTIPGYDIDPPEDEICELPEKEAGITWDAICFTFLLIQRRIFTSYYYLYVVADLKAAKTLATATYFCFFSEPLKF
;
A
#
# COMPACT_ATOMS: atom_id res chain seq x y z
N ASP A 1 19.78 -67.21 50.37
CA ASP A 1 19.40 -68.46 49.67
C ASP A 1 19.78 -68.22 48.20
N ASN A 2 21.06 -68.25 47.81
CA ASN A 2 22.05 -69.36 47.87
C ASN A 2 21.51 -70.53 47.04
N THR A 3 22.04 -70.91 45.87
CA THR A 3 23.43 -71.29 45.53
C THR A 3 23.77 -70.96 44.05
N ASP A 4 25.00 -70.71 43.58
CA ASP A 4 26.24 -71.53 43.57
C ASP A 4 26.02 -72.83 42.74
N ASP A 5 26.76 -73.21 41.68
CA ASP A 5 27.84 -72.61 40.85
C ASP A 5 27.50 -72.87 39.35
N GLU A 6 28.30 -72.82 38.27
CA GLU A 6 29.76 -72.71 37.99
C GLU A 6 29.96 -72.10 36.55
N GLU A 7 31.19 -72.00 36.03
CA GLU A 7 31.54 -71.35 34.74
C GLU A 7 31.68 -72.32 33.54
N MET A 8 31.54 -71.83 32.29
CA MET A 8 32.66 -71.69 31.33
C MET A 8 32.25 -71.07 29.98
N GLU A 9 33.23 -70.48 29.27
CA GLU A 9 33.03 -69.58 28.12
C GLU A 9 32.92 -70.28 26.75
N GLY A 10 32.24 -69.61 25.80
CA GLY A 10 32.24 -69.94 24.38
C GLY A 10 31.95 -68.70 23.52
N SER A 11 32.95 -68.19 22.79
CA SER A 11 32.93 -66.85 22.17
C SER A 11 32.00 -66.74 20.92
N PRO A 12 31.29 -65.62 20.71
CA PRO A 12 30.29 -65.47 19.64
C PRO A 12 30.89 -65.02 18.28
N GLY A 13 30.28 -65.41 17.16
CA GLY A 13 30.77 -64.99 15.83
C GLY A 13 29.88 -65.12 14.58
N GLN A 14 28.86 -65.99 14.54
CA GLN A 14 28.24 -66.40 13.25
C GLN A 14 26.86 -65.76 12.96
N ASP A 15 25.95 -65.68 13.94
CA ASP A 15 24.49 -65.62 13.68
C ASP A 15 23.92 -64.26 13.24
N ASN A 16 24.70 -63.18 13.30
CA ASN A 16 24.19 -61.81 13.11
C ASN A 16 24.09 -61.37 11.64
N LEU A 17 24.83 -61.98 10.71
CA LEU A 17 24.87 -61.53 9.32
C LEU A 17 23.68 -62.06 8.48
N GLU A 18 23.40 -63.36 8.56
CA GLU A 18 22.28 -63.98 7.83
C GLU A 18 20.92 -63.39 8.25
N ASN A 19 20.75 -63.14 9.55
CA ASN A 19 19.55 -62.51 10.12
C ASN A 19 19.25 -61.13 9.51
N GLY A 20 20.29 -60.34 9.22
CA GLY A 20 20.15 -59.03 8.56
C GLY A 20 19.71 -59.16 7.10
N GLN A 21 20.33 -60.08 6.35
CA GLN A 21 20.07 -60.27 4.93
C GLN A 21 18.72 -60.96 4.67
N GLN A 22 18.33 -61.93 5.50
CA GLN A 22 16.97 -62.49 5.50
C GLN A 22 15.92 -61.44 5.90
N ARG A 23 16.16 -60.60 6.91
CA ARG A 23 15.25 -59.49 7.24
C ARG A 23 15.11 -58.47 6.12
N PHE A 24 16.17 -58.19 5.36
CA PHE A 24 16.08 -57.31 4.20
C PHE A 24 15.28 -57.95 3.06
N LEU A 25 15.54 -59.23 2.74
CA LEU A 25 14.74 -59.98 1.77
C LEU A 25 13.26 -60.09 2.18
N LEU A 26 12.97 -60.37 3.45
CA LEU A 26 11.60 -60.42 3.97
C LEU A 26 10.91 -59.06 3.90
N LYS A 27 11.60 -57.97 4.26
CA LYS A 27 11.08 -56.60 4.10
C LYS A 27 10.85 -56.25 2.63
N LEU A 28 11.71 -56.69 1.72
CA LEU A 28 11.59 -56.47 0.28
C LEU A 28 10.43 -57.28 -0.32
N THR A 29 10.25 -58.55 0.04
CA THR A 29 9.12 -59.36 -0.42
C THR A 29 7.80 -58.88 0.17
N LEU A 30 7.78 -58.44 1.44
CA LEU A 30 6.58 -57.86 2.07
C LEU A 30 6.25 -56.47 1.46
N PHE A 31 7.26 -55.66 1.13
CA PHE A 31 7.09 -54.42 0.35
C PHE A 31 6.57 -54.69 -1.07
N LEU A 32 7.13 -55.67 -1.78
CA LEU A 32 6.67 -56.06 -3.13
C LEU A 32 5.25 -56.65 -3.10
N ALA A 33 4.90 -57.43 -2.08
CA ALA A 33 3.54 -57.93 -1.87
C ALA A 33 2.56 -56.79 -1.55
N ALA A 34 2.93 -55.87 -0.65
CA ALA A 34 2.13 -54.69 -0.34
C ALA A 34 1.97 -53.76 -1.56
N LEU A 35 3.02 -53.56 -2.35
CA LEU A 35 3.00 -52.80 -3.60
C LEU A 35 2.11 -53.48 -4.64
N ARG A 36 2.19 -54.82 -4.78
CA ARG A 36 1.32 -55.60 -5.64
C ARG A 36 -0.16 -55.47 -5.24
N ILE A 37 -0.48 -55.61 -3.96
CA ILE A 37 -1.85 -55.46 -3.43
C ILE A 37 -2.34 -54.02 -3.61
N LEU A 38 -1.49 -53.01 -3.39
CA LEU A 38 -1.80 -51.60 -3.64
C LEU A 38 -2.10 -51.35 -5.12
N CYS A 39 -1.28 -51.90 -6.03
CA CYS A 39 -1.52 -51.83 -7.47
C CYS A 39 -2.80 -52.56 -7.87
N GLU A 40 -3.02 -53.82 -7.45
CA GLU A 40 -4.23 -54.58 -7.78
C GLU A 40 -5.52 -53.92 -7.23
N GLY A 41 -5.44 -53.26 -6.06
CA GLY A 41 -6.51 -52.44 -5.48
C GLY A 41 -6.76 -51.12 -6.23
N LEU A 42 -5.70 -50.42 -6.63
CA LEU A 42 -5.80 -49.20 -7.44
C LEU A 42 -6.30 -49.51 -8.87
N PHE A 43 -5.87 -50.62 -9.47
CA PHE A 43 -6.43 -51.13 -10.72
C PHE A 43 -7.88 -51.62 -10.57
N SER A 44 -8.30 -52.10 -9.39
CA SER A 44 -9.72 -52.47 -9.16
C SER A 44 -10.66 -51.28 -9.10
N SER A 45 -10.21 -50.15 -8.56
CA SER A 45 -11.02 -48.95 -8.32
C SER A 45 -10.87 -47.89 -9.42
N ALA A 46 -9.70 -47.81 -10.08
CA ALA A 46 -9.38 -46.78 -11.07
C ALA A 46 -8.78 -47.34 -12.38
N GLY A 47 -8.85 -48.65 -12.63
CA GLY A 47 -8.21 -49.30 -13.78
C GLY A 47 -8.59 -48.71 -15.15
N LYS A 48 -9.87 -48.34 -15.36
CA LYS A 48 -10.33 -47.62 -16.57
C LYS A 48 -9.58 -46.30 -16.78
N LEU A 49 -9.38 -45.53 -15.71
CA LEU A 49 -8.68 -44.24 -15.75
C LEU A 49 -7.17 -44.43 -15.95
N ALA A 50 -6.57 -45.46 -15.35
CA ALA A 50 -5.16 -45.79 -15.57
C ALA A 50 -4.87 -46.12 -17.05
N VAL A 51 -5.73 -46.91 -17.71
CA VAL A 51 -5.62 -47.20 -19.16
C VAL A 51 -5.76 -45.93 -19.99
N VAL A 52 -6.71 -45.04 -19.68
CA VAL A 52 -6.89 -43.75 -20.37
C VAL A 52 -5.64 -42.86 -20.21
N LEU A 53 -5.06 -42.76 -19.02
CA LEU A 53 -3.85 -41.98 -18.78
C LEU A 53 -2.63 -42.55 -19.52
N LEU A 54 -2.48 -43.87 -19.57
CA LEU A 54 -1.40 -44.54 -20.30
C LEU A 54 -1.55 -44.44 -21.83
N LEU A 55 -2.79 -44.48 -22.35
CA LEU A 55 -3.10 -44.17 -23.75
C LEU A 55 -2.67 -42.74 -24.13
N GLY A 56 -3.00 -41.75 -23.30
CA GLY A 56 -2.56 -40.38 -23.50
C GLY A 56 -1.04 -40.26 -23.48
N LEU A 57 -0.40 -40.81 -22.44
CA LEU A 57 1.05 -40.79 -22.25
C LEU A 57 1.81 -41.44 -23.43
N ALA A 58 1.37 -42.61 -23.91
CA ALA A 58 1.94 -43.27 -25.09
C ALA A 58 1.68 -42.51 -26.40
N GLY A 59 0.58 -41.76 -26.51
CA GLY A 59 0.32 -40.86 -27.63
C GLY A 59 1.23 -39.62 -27.66
N ILE A 60 1.56 -39.08 -26.48
CA ILE A 60 2.27 -37.79 -26.36
C ILE A 60 3.79 -37.91 -26.41
N ILE A 61 4.40 -38.95 -25.82
CA ILE A 61 5.86 -39.02 -25.62
C ILE A 61 6.63 -38.89 -26.94
N LEU A 62 6.16 -39.52 -28.02
CA LEU A 62 6.76 -39.43 -29.35
C LEU A 62 5.64 -39.26 -30.39
N PRO A 63 5.36 -38.03 -30.90
CA PRO A 63 4.32 -37.81 -31.91
C PRO A 63 4.71 -38.47 -33.24
N SER A 64 3.88 -39.39 -33.71
CA SER A 64 4.10 -40.24 -34.89
C SER A 64 2.75 -40.73 -35.45
N ALA A 65 2.71 -41.22 -36.68
CA ALA A 65 1.50 -41.80 -37.27
C ALA A 65 1.00 -43.05 -36.53
N THR A 66 1.91 -43.80 -35.89
CA THR A 66 1.57 -44.94 -35.03
C THR A 66 1.04 -44.49 -33.67
N SER A 67 1.68 -43.49 -33.03
CA SER A 67 1.21 -42.98 -31.73
C SER A 67 -0.10 -42.18 -31.81
N ALA A 68 -0.41 -41.62 -32.98
CA ALA A 68 -1.68 -40.97 -33.29
C ALA A 68 -2.90 -41.85 -32.96
N VAL A 69 -2.78 -43.17 -33.11
CA VAL A 69 -3.87 -44.12 -32.81
C VAL A 69 -4.20 -44.12 -31.31
N TYR A 70 -3.20 -44.24 -30.42
CA TYR A 70 -3.43 -44.11 -28.97
C TYR A 70 -3.95 -42.72 -28.62
N PHE A 71 -3.44 -41.70 -29.30
CA PHE A 71 -3.78 -40.30 -29.05
C PHE A 71 -5.24 -39.96 -29.38
N PHE A 72 -5.75 -40.35 -30.56
CA PHE A 72 -7.14 -40.13 -30.92
C PHE A 72 -8.12 -40.98 -30.10
N ILE A 73 -7.72 -42.20 -29.70
CA ILE A 73 -8.50 -43.02 -28.77
C ILE A 73 -8.58 -42.34 -27.39
N PHE A 74 -7.47 -41.79 -26.88
CA PHE A 74 -7.45 -40.99 -25.65
C PHE A 74 -8.37 -39.76 -25.73
N LEU A 75 -8.24 -38.93 -26.77
CA LEU A 75 -9.09 -37.74 -26.96
C LEU A 75 -10.58 -38.11 -27.07
N GLY A 76 -10.90 -39.21 -27.76
CA GLY A 76 -12.26 -39.75 -27.89
C GLY A 76 -12.84 -40.18 -26.55
N LEU A 77 -12.11 -41.00 -25.77
CA LEU A 77 -12.55 -41.47 -24.46
C LEU A 77 -12.75 -40.32 -23.46
N CYS A 78 -11.82 -39.37 -23.41
CA CYS A 78 -11.93 -38.19 -22.55
C CYS A 78 -13.11 -37.28 -22.94
N SER A 79 -13.35 -37.10 -24.24
CA SER A 79 -14.51 -36.34 -24.74
C SER A 79 -15.83 -37.06 -24.47
N TRP A 80 -15.87 -38.39 -24.50
CA TRP A 80 -17.06 -39.17 -24.17
C TRP A 80 -17.40 -39.12 -22.66
N TRP A 81 -16.40 -39.29 -21.80
CA TRP A 81 -16.52 -39.11 -20.34
C TRP A 81 -17.00 -37.69 -19.99
N SER A 82 -16.50 -36.68 -20.72
CA SER A 82 -16.92 -35.28 -20.57
C SER A 82 -18.40 -35.05 -20.92
N CYS A 83 -18.93 -35.78 -21.90
CA CYS A 83 -20.36 -35.77 -22.24
C CYS A 83 -21.27 -36.43 -21.18
N HIS A 84 -20.71 -37.03 -20.11
CA HIS A 84 -21.43 -37.76 -19.06
C HIS A 84 -22.42 -38.78 -19.64
N ARG A 85 -21.89 -39.66 -20.49
CA ARG A 85 -22.59 -40.82 -21.03
C ARG A 85 -21.83 -42.09 -20.64
N PRO A 86 -22.50 -43.12 -20.08
CA PRO A 86 -21.81 -44.36 -19.73
C PRO A 86 -21.23 -45.03 -20.98
N ILE A 87 -20.00 -45.54 -20.84
CA ILE A 87 -19.40 -46.42 -21.83
C ILE A 87 -19.79 -47.86 -21.45
N SER A 88 -20.46 -48.58 -22.35
CA SER A 88 -20.83 -49.97 -22.07
C SER A 88 -19.57 -50.81 -21.85
N PRO A 89 -19.57 -51.76 -20.88
CA PRO A 89 -18.37 -52.53 -20.56
C PRO A 89 -17.88 -53.34 -21.75
N VAL A 90 -18.80 -53.84 -22.59
CA VAL A 90 -18.47 -54.56 -23.84
C VAL A 90 -17.69 -53.66 -24.80
N ALA A 91 -18.14 -52.41 -25.03
CA ALA A 91 -17.45 -51.49 -25.95
C ALA A 91 -16.06 -51.10 -25.43
N PHE A 92 -15.93 -50.84 -24.12
CA PHE A 92 -14.63 -50.54 -23.49
C PHE A 92 -13.66 -51.72 -23.59
N ASN A 93 -14.14 -52.95 -23.35
CA ASN A 93 -13.30 -54.14 -23.38
C ASN A 93 -12.88 -54.52 -24.80
N SER A 94 -13.77 -54.43 -25.79
CA SER A 94 -13.42 -54.60 -27.22
C SER A 94 -12.38 -53.58 -27.69
N LEU A 95 -12.48 -52.33 -27.22
CA LEU A 95 -11.46 -51.31 -27.47
C LEU A 95 -10.11 -51.67 -26.80
N CYS A 96 -10.13 -52.21 -25.58
CA CYS A 96 -8.91 -52.68 -24.92
C CYS A 96 -8.25 -53.84 -25.68
N VAL A 97 -9.02 -54.78 -26.25
CA VAL A 97 -8.48 -55.85 -27.12
C VAL A 97 -7.83 -55.25 -28.38
N LEU A 98 -8.49 -54.32 -29.07
CA LEU A 98 -7.97 -53.65 -30.26
C LEU A 98 -6.62 -52.95 -29.97
N VAL A 99 -6.55 -52.19 -28.86
CA VAL A 99 -5.33 -51.48 -28.45
C VAL A 99 -4.24 -52.47 -27.99
N ALA A 100 -4.58 -53.57 -27.33
CA ALA A 100 -3.60 -54.59 -26.93
C ALA A 100 -2.94 -55.27 -28.15
N ILE A 101 -3.73 -55.60 -29.18
CA ILE A 101 -3.21 -56.13 -30.45
C ILE A 101 -2.31 -55.09 -31.15
N PHE A 102 -2.78 -53.84 -31.24
CA PHE A 102 -2.04 -52.76 -31.91
C PHE A 102 -0.71 -52.41 -31.19
N SER A 103 -0.71 -52.39 -29.85
CA SER A 103 0.50 -52.14 -29.04
C SER A 103 1.49 -53.30 -29.07
N ALA A 104 1.04 -54.55 -29.09
CA ALA A 104 1.90 -55.71 -29.34
C ALA A 104 2.57 -55.62 -30.72
N GLY A 105 1.79 -55.28 -31.76
CA GLY A 105 2.30 -55.07 -33.12
C GLY A 105 3.30 -53.90 -33.20
N HIS A 106 3.03 -52.79 -32.51
CA HIS A 106 3.90 -51.62 -32.47
C HIS A 106 5.24 -51.91 -31.77
N LEU A 107 5.21 -52.61 -30.62
CA LEU A 107 6.42 -53.07 -29.93
C LEU A 107 7.22 -54.06 -30.79
N GLY A 108 6.55 -54.98 -31.48
CA GLY A 108 7.17 -55.92 -32.42
C GLY A 108 7.87 -55.21 -33.58
N ALA A 109 7.20 -54.25 -34.22
CA ALA A 109 7.78 -53.45 -35.30
C ALA A 109 8.99 -52.62 -34.81
N PHE A 110 8.89 -52.00 -33.62
CA PHE A 110 9.98 -51.25 -33.02
C PHE A 110 11.20 -52.13 -32.71
N TYR A 111 10.98 -53.36 -32.23
CA TYR A 111 12.03 -54.35 -31.98
C TYR A 111 12.71 -54.82 -33.27
N LEU A 112 11.93 -55.13 -34.32
CA LEU A 112 12.45 -55.49 -35.64
C LEU A 112 13.31 -54.37 -36.23
N TYR A 113 12.94 -53.11 -36.04
CA TYR A 113 13.73 -51.95 -36.47
C TYR A 113 15.06 -51.74 -35.70
N GLN A 114 15.32 -52.48 -34.61
CA GLN A 114 16.65 -52.48 -33.97
C GLN A 114 17.63 -53.48 -34.62
N LEU A 115 17.19 -54.27 -35.60
CA LEU A 115 18.04 -55.18 -36.37
C LEU A 115 18.69 -54.42 -37.55
N PRO A 116 19.98 -54.66 -37.90
CA PRO A 116 20.69 -53.90 -38.93
C PRO A 116 19.94 -53.83 -40.26
N TYR A 117 19.45 -54.98 -40.73
CA TYR A 117 18.75 -55.13 -42.01
C TYR A 117 17.55 -54.19 -42.18
N PHE A 118 16.81 -53.89 -41.10
CA PHE A 118 15.66 -52.97 -41.18
C PHE A 118 16.07 -51.50 -41.11
N GLN A 119 17.21 -51.17 -40.49
CA GLN A 119 17.80 -49.81 -40.54
C GLN A 119 18.45 -49.53 -41.89
N ASP A 120 19.01 -50.55 -42.55
CA ASP A 120 19.55 -50.46 -43.91
C ASP A 120 18.42 -50.35 -44.96
N LEU A 121 17.29 -51.03 -44.75
CA LEU A 121 16.11 -50.98 -45.64
C LEU A 121 15.33 -49.65 -45.54
N VAL A 122 15.25 -49.06 -44.34
CA VAL A 122 14.64 -47.73 -44.10
C VAL A 122 15.59 -46.91 -43.21
N PRO A 123 16.53 -46.15 -43.82
CA PRO A 123 17.48 -45.32 -43.09
C PRO A 123 16.82 -44.40 -42.05
N PRO A 124 17.46 -44.13 -40.91
CA PRO A 124 16.85 -43.33 -39.84
C PRO A 124 16.66 -41.84 -40.20
N GLU A 125 17.22 -41.37 -41.33
CA GLU A 125 16.97 -40.03 -41.87
C GLU A 125 15.78 -39.99 -42.84
N ASP A 126 15.22 -41.13 -43.25
CA ASP A 126 14.06 -41.18 -44.15
C ASP A 126 12.79 -40.64 -43.50
N ILE A 127 11.97 -40.00 -44.34
CA ILE A 127 10.64 -39.50 -43.96
C ILE A 127 9.77 -40.64 -43.42
N TYR A 128 9.91 -41.86 -43.95
CA TYR A 128 9.15 -43.04 -43.49
C TYR A 128 9.50 -43.48 -42.06
N ALA A 129 10.79 -43.54 -41.70
CA ALA A 129 11.21 -43.85 -40.33
C ALA A 129 10.66 -42.80 -39.35
N ARG A 130 10.84 -41.51 -39.68
CA ARG A 130 10.35 -40.39 -38.86
C ARG A 130 8.82 -40.38 -38.69
N VAL A 131 8.06 -40.55 -39.77
CA VAL A 131 6.58 -40.54 -39.72
C VAL A 131 6.03 -41.74 -38.93
N LEU A 132 6.66 -42.90 -39.01
CA LEU A 132 6.27 -44.10 -38.24
C LEU A 132 6.79 -44.11 -36.79
N GLY A 133 7.58 -43.12 -36.37
CA GLY A 133 8.18 -43.07 -35.03
C GLY A 133 9.27 -44.13 -34.79
N LEU A 134 9.83 -44.68 -35.86
CA LEU A 134 10.88 -45.71 -35.82
C LEU A 134 12.24 -45.03 -35.61
N VAL A 135 12.76 -45.12 -34.39
CA VAL A 135 14.03 -44.48 -33.99
C VAL A 135 15.05 -45.56 -33.58
N PRO A 136 16.30 -45.51 -34.07
CA PRO A 136 17.33 -46.45 -33.66
C PRO A 136 17.84 -46.11 -32.25
N LEU A 137 17.66 -47.02 -31.30
CA LEU A 137 18.31 -46.95 -29.99
C LEU A 137 19.77 -47.45 -30.09
N ILE A 138 19.94 -48.53 -30.85
CA ILE A 138 21.21 -49.18 -31.14
C ILE A 138 21.69 -48.70 -32.52
N LYS A 139 22.90 -48.15 -32.57
CA LYS A 139 23.60 -47.84 -33.82
C LYS A 139 24.25 -49.11 -34.37
N THR A 140 23.67 -49.68 -35.41
CA THR A 140 24.31 -50.78 -36.14
C THR A 140 25.31 -50.25 -37.16
N ASN A 141 26.47 -50.89 -37.30
CA ASN A 141 27.45 -50.61 -38.35
C ASN A 141 27.80 -51.94 -39.02
N ILE A 142 27.54 -52.03 -40.33
CA ILE A 142 27.74 -53.24 -41.15
C ILE A 142 29.19 -53.76 -41.05
N THR A 143 30.17 -52.88 -40.82
CA THR A 143 31.59 -53.25 -40.70
C THR A 143 31.99 -53.80 -39.31
N VAL A 144 31.17 -53.64 -38.26
CA VAL A 144 31.49 -54.08 -36.89
C VAL A 144 30.23 -54.58 -36.13
N PRO A 145 29.53 -55.61 -36.63
CA PRO A 145 28.20 -56.01 -36.11
C PRO A 145 28.20 -56.50 -34.64
N TRP A 146 29.35 -56.92 -34.10
CA TRP A 146 29.47 -57.35 -32.70
C TRP A 146 29.60 -56.18 -31.69
N LYS A 147 29.75 -54.93 -32.15
CA LYS A 147 29.96 -53.78 -31.26
C LYS A 147 28.65 -53.02 -31.03
N LEU A 148 27.91 -53.44 -29.99
CA LEU A 148 26.67 -52.77 -29.58
C LEU A 148 26.96 -51.32 -29.11
N GLN A 149 26.66 -50.32 -29.94
CA GLN A 149 26.80 -48.90 -29.59
C GLN A 149 25.41 -48.26 -29.46
N VAL A 150 25.06 -47.75 -28.28
CA VAL A 150 23.89 -46.88 -28.12
C VAL A 150 24.18 -45.53 -28.81
N HIS A 151 23.20 -44.94 -29.50
CA HIS A 151 23.41 -43.65 -30.17
C HIS A 151 23.73 -42.54 -29.14
N PRO A 152 24.83 -41.77 -29.28
CA PRO A 152 25.34 -40.87 -28.23
C PRO A 152 24.55 -39.56 -28.05
N GLN A 153 23.39 -39.40 -28.71
CA GLN A 153 22.57 -38.18 -28.70
C GLN A 153 21.07 -38.49 -28.57
N LEU A 154 20.69 -39.56 -27.85
CA LEU A 154 19.28 -39.85 -27.57
C LEU A 154 18.66 -38.80 -26.64
N SER A 155 17.52 -38.25 -27.06
CA SER A 155 16.64 -37.47 -26.17
C SER A 155 15.82 -38.39 -25.27
N TRP A 156 15.52 -37.94 -24.05
CA TRP A 156 14.79 -38.77 -23.07
C TRP A 156 13.41 -39.30 -23.53
N PRO A 157 12.61 -38.62 -24.39
CA PRO A 157 11.34 -39.17 -24.84
C PRO A 157 11.49 -40.42 -25.71
N VAL A 158 12.56 -40.50 -26.51
CA VAL A 158 12.89 -41.67 -27.35
C VAL A 158 13.17 -42.90 -26.47
N VAL A 159 13.86 -42.72 -25.35
CA VAL A 159 14.12 -43.79 -24.37
C VAL A 159 12.83 -44.19 -23.63
N LEU A 160 11.94 -43.24 -23.34
CA LEU A 160 10.73 -43.50 -22.56
C LEU A 160 9.60 -44.16 -23.38
N ASN A 161 9.52 -43.90 -24.69
CA ASN A 161 8.41 -44.40 -25.53
C ASN A 161 8.23 -45.93 -25.49
N PRO A 162 9.27 -46.78 -25.65
CA PRO A 162 9.10 -48.23 -25.56
C PRO A 162 8.66 -48.70 -24.18
N LEU A 163 9.15 -48.05 -23.11
CA LEU A 163 8.75 -48.37 -21.72
C LEU A 163 7.28 -48.00 -21.48
N ALA A 164 6.83 -46.85 -21.98
CA ALA A 164 5.43 -46.43 -21.92
C ALA A 164 4.49 -47.40 -22.66
N LEU A 165 4.86 -47.80 -23.87
CA LEU A 165 4.11 -48.79 -24.66
C LEU A 165 4.08 -50.17 -23.99
N LEU A 166 5.17 -50.60 -23.36
CA LEU A 166 5.24 -51.86 -22.62
C LEU A 166 4.32 -51.84 -21.39
N VAL A 167 4.32 -50.76 -20.61
CA VAL A 167 3.41 -50.58 -19.45
C VAL A 167 1.95 -50.48 -19.88
N LEU A 168 1.65 -49.80 -20.99
CA LEU A 168 0.32 -49.78 -21.60
C LEU A 168 -0.14 -51.19 -21.99
N TYR A 169 0.70 -51.95 -22.69
CA TYR A 169 0.40 -53.34 -23.07
C TYR A 169 0.11 -54.24 -21.85
N TYR A 170 0.99 -54.23 -20.84
CA TYR A 170 0.79 -55.05 -19.63
C TYR A 170 -0.48 -54.67 -18.85
N THR A 171 -0.79 -53.38 -18.72
CA THR A 171 -1.99 -52.93 -18.00
C THR A 171 -3.28 -53.26 -18.76
N LEU A 172 -3.27 -53.20 -20.09
CA LEU A 172 -4.37 -53.70 -20.93
C LEU A 172 -4.56 -55.21 -20.75
N VAL A 173 -3.48 -56.00 -20.79
CA VAL A 173 -3.52 -57.45 -20.58
C VAL A 173 -4.07 -57.78 -19.19
N MET A 174 -3.65 -57.10 -18.12
CA MET A 174 -4.18 -57.30 -16.77
C MET A 174 -5.68 -56.96 -16.66
N MET A 175 -6.14 -55.90 -17.32
CA MET A 175 -7.58 -55.56 -17.38
C MET A 175 -8.39 -56.63 -18.13
N LEU A 176 -7.88 -57.12 -19.26
CA LEU A 176 -8.53 -58.16 -20.07
C LEU A 176 -8.56 -59.53 -19.36
N GLN A 177 -7.45 -59.93 -18.71
CA GLN A 177 -7.40 -61.13 -17.86
C GLN A 177 -8.41 -61.04 -16.71
N ARG A 178 -8.50 -59.88 -16.05
CA ARG A 178 -9.48 -59.65 -14.97
C ARG A 178 -10.93 -59.79 -15.44
N TRP A 179 -11.23 -59.38 -16.67
CA TRP A 179 -12.58 -59.52 -17.26
C TRP A 179 -12.87 -60.95 -17.74
N ALA A 180 -11.88 -61.67 -18.25
CA ALA A 180 -12.02 -63.07 -18.67
C ALA A 180 -12.21 -64.05 -17.48
N LEU A 181 -11.80 -63.66 -16.28
CA LEU A 181 -11.97 -64.43 -15.05
C LEU A 181 -13.37 -64.21 -14.43
N PRO A 182 -14.18 -65.28 -14.21
CA PRO A 182 -15.50 -65.14 -13.57
C PRO A 182 -15.35 -64.73 -12.09
N PRO A 183 -16.30 -63.94 -11.54
CA PRO A 183 -16.12 -63.24 -10.26
C PRO A 183 -15.83 -64.15 -9.06
N LYS A 184 -16.39 -65.37 -9.03
CA LYS A 184 -16.19 -66.36 -7.94
C LYS A 184 -14.72 -66.76 -7.71
N VAL A 185 -13.83 -66.57 -8.70
CA VAL A 185 -12.39 -66.88 -8.58
C VAL A 185 -11.64 -65.75 -7.83
N TRP A 186 -12.10 -64.50 -7.95
CA TRP A 186 -11.46 -63.37 -7.27
C TRP A 186 -11.64 -63.42 -5.76
N ASP A 187 -12.78 -63.89 -5.26
CA ASP A 187 -12.98 -64.08 -3.81
C ASP A 187 -12.07 -65.18 -3.26
N THR A 188 -11.86 -66.27 -3.99
CA THR A 188 -10.92 -67.34 -3.57
C THR A 188 -9.46 -66.87 -3.58
N VAL A 189 -9.03 -66.11 -4.59
CA VAL A 189 -7.68 -65.50 -4.62
C VAL A 189 -7.51 -64.47 -3.48
N LYS A 190 -8.55 -63.68 -3.19
CA LYS A 190 -8.56 -62.71 -2.08
C LYS A 190 -8.49 -63.42 -0.72
N TYR A 191 -9.18 -64.55 -0.56
CA TYR A 191 -9.06 -65.41 0.63
C TYR A 191 -7.66 -66.03 0.76
N ASP A 192 -7.05 -66.56 -0.31
CA ASP A 192 -5.71 -67.15 -0.24
C ASP A 192 -4.64 -66.10 0.13
N ILE A 193 -4.68 -64.92 -0.49
CA ILE A 193 -3.79 -63.79 -0.13
C ILE A 193 -4.01 -63.38 1.34
N HIS A 194 -5.25 -63.36 1.82
CA HIS A 194 -5.56 -63.08 3.22
C HIS A 194 -5.07 -64.20 4.16
N CYS A 195 -5.07 -65.47 3.74
CA CYS A 195 -4.48 -66.58 4.48
C CYS A 195 -2.95 -66.54 4.50
N GLN A 196 -2.29 -66.15 3.41
CA GLN A 196 -0.84 -65.96 3.39
C GLN A 196 -0.41 -64.78 4.29
N LEU A 197 -1.15 -63.67 4.26
CA LEU A 197 -0.96 -62.56 5.20
C LEU A 197 -1.22 -62.97 6.66
N TYR A 198 -2.20 -63.85 6.91
CA TYR A 198 -2.47 -64.36 8.25
C TYR A 198 -1.35 -65.27 8.76
N ARG A 199 -0.80 -66.17 7.92
CA ARG A 199 0.39 -66.99 8.25
C ARG A 199 1.62 -66.14 8.50
N LEU A 200 1.84 -65.07 7.71
CA LEU A 200 2.95 -64.12 7.92
C LEU A 200 2.74 -63.28 9.20
N ARG A 201 1.50 -63.01 9.60
CA ARG A 201 1.17 -62.35 10.87
C ARG A 201 1.47 -63.24 12.09
N SER A 202 1.50 -64.56 11.94
CA SER A 202 1.79 -65.51 13.03
C SER A 202 3.22 -65.42 13.59
N GLY A 203 4.13 -64.68 12.93
CA GLY A 203 5.57 -64.64 13.27
C GLY A 203 6.12 -63.30 13.76
N MET A 204 5.30 -62.28 14.06
CA MET A 204 5.79 -60.96 14.52
C MET A 204 4.88 -60.29 15.57
N PRO A 205 5.44 -59.44 16.45
CA PRO A 205 4.68 -58.67 17.45
C PRO A 205 3.75 -57.61 16.80
N PRO A 206 2.73 -57.09 17.52
CA PRO A 206 1.52 -56.58 16.87
C PRO A 206 1.64 -55.20 16.19
N ASP A 207 2.53 -54.33 16.65
CA ASP A 207 2.24 -52.89 16.68
C ASP A 207 2.67 -52.06 15.46
N THR A 208 3.41 -52.63 14.50
CA THR A 208 3.99 -51.85 13.38
C THR A 208 3.44 -52.19 11.98
N GLY A 209 2.93 -53.41 11.77
CA GLY A 209 2.52 -53.85 10.42
C GLY A 209 1.14 -53.36 9.95
N VAL A 210 0.15 -53.35 10.85
CA VAL A 210 -1.27 -53.16 10.48
C VAL A 210 -1.59 -51.72 10.07
N CYS A 211 -0.97 -50.75 10.74
CA CYS A 211 -1.29 -49.33 10.56
C CYS A 211 -0.98 -48.83 9.14
N VAL A 212 0.15 -49.26 8.55
CA VAL A 212 0.63 -48.78 7.24
C VAL A 212 -0.36 -49.12 6.11
N VAL A 213 -0.89 -50.35 6.08
CA VAL A 213 -1.78 -50.80 4.98
C VAL A 213 -3.13 -50.08 5.03
N VAL A 214 -3.72 -49.94 6.22
CA VAL A 214 -5.02 -49.26 6.42
C VAL A 214 -4.93 -47.76 6.13
N VAL A 215 -3.80 -47.13 6.47
CA VAL A 215 -3.53 -45.71 6.16
C VAL A 215 -3.29 -45.48 4.67
N LEU A 216 -2.54 -46.36 3.97
CA LEU A 216 -2.36 -46.21 2.52
C LEU A 216 -3.65 -46.43 1.73
N VAL A 217 -4.49 -47.40 2.08
CA VAL A 217 -5.80 -47.59 1.41
C VAL A 217 -6.74 -46.39 1.65
N ASN A 218 -6.58 -45.69 2.77
CA ASN A 218 -7.32 -44.45 3.07
C ASN A 218 -6.69 -43.16 2.50
N LEU A 219 -5.62 -43.25 1.69
CA LEU A 219 -5.00 -42.07 1.05
C LEU A 219 -6.05 -41.17 0.39
N PRO A 220 -6.06 -39.84 0.66
CA PRO A 220 -7.07 -38.94 0.11
C PRO A 220 -7.06 -38.92 -1.43
N PHE A 221 -5.91 -39.20 -2.06
CA PHE A 221 -5.80 -39.41 -3.51
C PHE A 221 -6.70 -40.53 -4.04
N ALA A 222 -6.81 -41.69 -3.35
CA ALA A 222 -7.66 -42.78 -3.80
C ALA A 222 -9.15 -42.37 -3.82
N LYS A 223 -9.58 -41.60 -2.82
CA LYS A 223 -10.94 -41.05 -2.72
C LYS A 223 -11.21 -39.96 -3.77
N ILE A 224 -10.20 -39.17 -4.16
CA ILE A 224 -10.28 -38.23 -5.29
C ILE A 224 -10.37 -39.00 -6.62
N PHE A 225 -9.56 -40.05 -6.83
CA PHE A 225 -9.60 -40.85 -8.04
C PHE A 225 -10.93 -41.57 -8.20
N ALA A 226 -11.51 -42.12 -7.14
CA ALA A 226 -12.88 -42.66 -7.16
C ALA A 226 -13.90 -41.57 -7.56
N PHE A 227 -13.87 -40.40 -6.92
CA PHE A 227 -14.75 -39.26 -7.24
C PHE A 227 -14.63 -38.76 -8.70
N LEU A 228 -13.48 -38.93 -9.35
CA LEU A 228 -13.28 -38.59 -10.77
C LEU A 228 -13.71 -39.72 -11.73
N ALA A 229 -13.49 -40.97 -11.32
CA ALA A 229 -13.70 -42.15 -12.15
C ALA A 229 -15.16 -42.64 -12.19
N ASP A 230 -15.95 -42.35 -11.16
CA ASP A 230 -17.21 -43.05 -10.94
C ASP A 230 -18.44 -42.41 -11.61
N GLU A 231 -19.37 -43.27 -12.00
CA GLU A 231 -20.73 -42.95 -12.46
C GLU A 231 -21.81 -43.57 -11.53
N THR A 232 -21.42 -44.27 -10.44
CA THR A 232 -22.28 -45.23 -9.71
C THR A 232 -22.45 -45.02 -8.20
N TYR A 233 -21.65 -44.20 -7.50
CA TYR A 233 -21.72 -44.02 -6.03
C TYR A 233 -23.03 -43.41 -5.46
N SER A 234 -24.06 -43.18 -6.28
CA SER A 234 -25.26 -42.42 -5.88
C SER A 234 -26.53 -43.26 -5.74
N GLU A 235 -26.57 -44.52 -6.20
CA GLU A 235 -27.83 -45.27 -6.33
C GLU A 235 -27.91 -46.55 -5.46
N ASN A 236 -26.81 -46.95 -4.78
CA ASN A 236 -26.75 -48.12 -3.89
C ASN A 236 -26.43 -47.77 -2.42
N ALA A 237 -26.95 -46.64 -1.92
CA ALA A 237 -26.69 -46.13 -0.56
C ALA A 237 -27.94 -46.12 0.36
N SER A 238 -29.01 -46.79 -0.07
CA SER A 238 -30.22 -47.07 0.71
C SER A 238 -30.44 -48.58 0.78
N GLU A 239 -31.09 -49.06 1.84
CA GLU A 239 -31.35 -50.48 2.13
C GLU A 239 -30.13 -51.33 2.51
N THR A 240 -29.46 -50.99 3.62
CA THR A 240 -29.03 -52.00 4.62
C THR A 240 -28.72 -51.34 5.96
N ASP A 241 -29.74 -51.10 6.78
CA ASP A 241 -29.56 -50.76 8.19
C ASP A 241 -29.27 -52.04 9.01
N GLY A 242 -28.29 -51.96 9.90
CA GLY A 242 -27.82 -53.08 10.73
C GLY A 242 -26.70 -52.63 11.67
N GLU A 243 -27.06 -52.38 12.92
CA GLU A 243 -26.26 -51.77 13.99
C GLU A 243 -24.74 -52.11 14.03
N GLN A 244 -23.87 -51.09 14.01
CA GLN A 244 -22.82 -50.89 15.02
C GLN A 244 -22.00 -49.59 14.83
N GLY A 245 -21.54 -49.00 15.94
CA GLY A 245 -20.33 -48.16 16.00
C GLY A 245 -20.44 -46.72 15.50
N THR A 246 -20.69 -45.77 16.42
CA THR A 246 -20.56 -44.32 16.14
C THR A 246 -19.10 -43.88 16.04
N GLU A 247 -18.57 -43.71 14.82
CA GLU A 247 -17.38 -42.89 14.59
C GLU A 247 -17.63 -41.84 13.48
N GLY A 248 -17.35 -40.58 13.79
CA GLY A 248 -17.80 -39.42 13.00
C GLY A 248 -17.05 -39.20 11.71
N ASN A 249 -17.43 -39.92 10.65
CA ASN A 249 -16.79 -39.90 9.33
C ASN A 249 -17.01 -38.57 8.57
N ARG A 250 -16.31 -37.51 9.00
CA ARG A 250 -16.30 -36.20 8.33
C ARG A 250 -15.93 -36.35 6.85
N PRO A 251 -16.64 -35.71 5.91
CA PRO A 251 -16.18 -35.66 4.52
C PRO A 251 -14.80 -35.01 4.49
N SER A 252 -13.82 -35.69 3.88
CA SER A 252 -12.43 -35.23 3.92
C SER A 252 -12.31 -33.84 3.29
N THR A 253 -11.42 -33.00 3.84
CA THR A 253 -11.22 -31.60 3.39
C THR A 253 -10.92 -31.52 1.89
N PHE A 254 -10.30 -32.58 1.35
CA PHE A 254 -10.00 -32.77 -0.07
C PHE A 254 -11.23 -33.10 -0.94
N LEU A 255 -12.22 -33.83 -0.43
CA LEU A 255 -13.48 -34.04 -1.14
C LEU A 255 -14.31 -32.75 -1.21
N ALA A 256 -14.28 -31.94 -0.14
CA ALA A 256 -14.88 -30.62 -0.13
C ALA A 256 -14.20 -29.67 -1.14
N SER A 257 -12.86 -29.66 -1.22
CA SER A 257 -12.14 -28.86 -2.21
C SER A 257 -12.33 -29.36 -3.65
N ALA A 258 -12.43 -30.67 -3.89
CA ALA A 258 -12.77 -31.22 -5.20
C ALA A 258 -14.18 -30.81 -5.66
N ARG A 259 -15.17 -30.84 -4.74
CA ARG A 259 -16.54 -30.37 -5.00
C ARG A 259 -16.59 -28.85 -5.26
N PHE A 260 -15.77 -28.07 -4.55
CA PHE A 260 -15.61 -26.63 -4.81
C PHE A 260 -14.97 -26.36 -6.19
N LEU A 261 -13.90 -27.07 -6.54
CA LEU A 261 -13.22 -26.94 -7.83
C LEU A 261 -14.15 -27.31 -9.00
N MET A 262 -14.93 -28.39 -8.86
CA MET A 262 -15.97 -28.75 -9.83
C MET A 262 -17.07 -27.68 -9.94
N ASN A 263 -17.42 -27.01 -8.83
CA ASN A 263 -18.39 -25.91 -8.85
C ASN A 263 -17.87 -24.64 -9.52
N GLN A 264 -16.59 -24.31 -9.36
CA GLN A 264 -15.94 -23.11 -9.91
C GLN A 264 -15.17 -23.37 -11.23
N SER A 265 -15.28 -24.56 -11.83
CA SER A 265 -14.52 -24.97 -13.02
C SER A 265 -14.64 -24.01 -14.21
N TYR A 266 -15.79 -23.32 -14.34
CA TYR A 266 -15.99 -22.27 -15.34
C TYR A 266 -15.02 -21.09 -15.21
N ILE A 267 -14.57 -20.73 -14.00
CA ILE A 267 -13.54 -19.70 -13.79
C ILE A 267 -12.19 -20.22 -14.29
N THR A 268 -11.83 -21.46 -13.93
CA THR A 268 -10.60 -22.12 -14.36
C THR A 268 -10.54 -22.21 -15.90
N ALA A 269 -11.61 -22.66 -16.54
CA ALA A 269 -11.71 -22.75 -18.00
C ALA A 269 -11.65 -21.36 -18.68
N LEU A 270 -12.26 -20.33 -18.11
CA LEU A 270 -12.16 -18.95 -18.61
C LEU A 270 -10.72 -18.41 -18.56
N ILE A 271 -10.00 -18.64 -17.45
CA ILE A 271 -8.59 -18.28 -17.33
C ILE A 271 -7.74 -19.10 -18.31
N VAL A 272 -7.99 -20.40 -18.44
CA VAL A 272 -7.23 -21.29 -19.34
C VAL A 272 -7.43 -20.94 -20.82
N MET A 273 -8.62 -20.52 -21.25
CA MET A 273 -8.81 -19.97 -22.62
C MET A 273 -7.88 -18.78 -22.90
N MET A 274 -7.69 -17.89 -21.92
CA MET A 274 -6.77 -16.76 -22.05
C MET A 274 -5.32 -17.25 -22.05
N VAL A 275 -4.92 -18.12 -21.11
CA VAL A 275 -3.54 -18.62 -21.01
C VAL A 275 -3.12 -19.39 -22.26
N TRP A 276 -3.96 -20.32 -22.76
CA TRP A 276 -3.70 -21.08 -24.00
C TRP A 276 -3.43 -20.13 -25.17
N SER A 277 -4.23 -19.06 -25.33
CA SER A 277 -4.00 -18.07 -26.39
C SER A 277 -2.64 -17.38 -26.29
N ILE A 278 -2.14 -17.13 -25.08
CA ILE A 278 -0.88 -16.41 -24.84
C ILE A 278 0.33 -17.35 -25.03
N THR A 279 0.24 -18.62 -24.63
CA THR A 279 1.35 -19.58 -24.81
C THR A 279 1.55 -20.00 -26.26
N TYR A 280 0.48 -19.98 -27.07
CA TYR A 280 0.51 -20.34 -28.49
C TYR A 280 -0.10 -19.21 -29.31
N VAL A 281 0.72 -18.25 -29.75
CA VAL A 281 0.27 -17.09 -30.52
C VAL A 281 -0.10 -17.52 -31.94
N SER A 282 -1.39 -17.56 -32.24
CA SER A 282 -1.93 -17.88 -33.58
C SER A 282 -3.27 -17.18 -33.83
N TRP A 283 -3.67 -17.06 -35.10
CA TRP A 283 -5.01 -16.56 -35.46
C TRP A 283 -6.16 -17.47 -35.01
N LEU A 284 -5.90 -18.76 -34.79
CA LEU A 284 -6.89 -19.71 -34.29
C LEU A 284 -7.10 -19.53 -32.77
N THR A 285 -6.01 -19.58 -32.00
CA THR A 285 -6.03 -19.39 -30.55
C THR A 285 -6.46 -17.97 -30.13
N PHE A 286 -6.33 -16.96 -31.01
CA PHE A 286 -6.92 -15.63 -30.84
C PHE A 286 -8.45 -15.66 -30.63
N VAL A 287 -9.15 -16.62 -31.25
CA VAL A 287 -10.60 -16.78 -31.09
C VAL A 287 -10.96 -17.15 -29.64
N LEU A 288 -10.14 -17.98 -28.98
CA LEU A 288 -10.31 -18.32 -27.55
C LEU A 288 -10.13 -17.08 -26.65
N LEU A 289 -9.18 -16.20 -26.99
CA LEU A 289 -8.96 -14.95 -26.27
C LEU A 289 -10.18 -14.03 -26.34
N ILE A 290 -10.65 -13.75 -27.56
CA ILE A 290 -11.85 -12.93 -27.79
C ILE A 290 -13.07 -13.56 -27.09
N TRP A 291 -13.28 -14.87 -27.23
CA TRP A 291 -14.45 -15.54 -26.66
C TRP A 291 -14.45 -15.53 -25.13
N SER A 292 -13.30 -15.76 -24.48
CA SER A 292 -13.17 -15.63 -23.03
C SER A 292 -13.45 -14.19 -22.57
N CYS A 293 -12.86 -13.19 -23.24
CA CYS A 293 -13.10 -11.78 -22.97
C CYS A 293 -14.59 -11.40 -23.11
N VAL A 294 -15.28 -11.90 -24.14
CA VAL A 294 -16.74 -11.69 -24.31
C VAL A 294 -17.53 -12.31 -23.15
N ILE A 295 -17.27 -13.56 -22.78
CA ILE A 295 -17.97 -14.21 -21.66
C ILE A 295 -17.74 -13.46 -20.34
N TRP A 296 -16.52 -12.96 -20.10
CA TRP A 296 -16.16 -12.19 -18.91
C TRP A 296 -16.98 -10.91 -18.72
N MET A 297 -17.45 -10.27 -19.80
CA MET A 297 -18.31 -9.08 -19.74
C MET A 297 -19.80 -9.40 -19.50
N LEU A 298 -20.23 -10.66 -19.62
CA LEU A 298 -21.64 -11.03 -19.48
C LEU A 298 -22.05 -11.20 -18.01
N ARG A 299 -23.13 -10.53 -17.60
CA ARG A 299 -23.66 -10.58 -16.22
C ARG A 299 -23.85 -12.02 -15.71
N ASN A 300 -24.34 -12.91 -16.57
CA ASN A 300 -24.60 -14.32 -16.24
C ASN A 300 -23.47 -15.25 -16.75
N ARG A 301 -22.19 -14.83 -16.69
CA ARG A 301 -21.05 -15.54 -17.30
C ARG A 301 -20.98 -17.05 -17.07
N ARG A 302 -21.40 -17.57 -15.90
CA ARG A 302 -21.46 -19.01 -15.62
C ARG A 302 -22.37 -19.75 -16.62
N LEU A 303 -23.55 -19.20 -16.90
CA LEU A 303 -24.51 -19.76 -17.85
C LEU A 303 -23.97 -19.77 -19.29
N TYR A 304 -23.30 -18.69 -19.71
CA TYR A 304 -22.73 -18.58 -21.05
C TYR A 304 -21.46 -19.44 -21.24
N ALA A 305 -20.61 -19.58 -20.20
CA ALA A 305 -19.50 -20.53 -20.20
C ALA A 305 -20.00 -21.98 -20.33
N LEU A 306 -20.98 -22.37 -19.49
CA LEU A 306 -21.60 -23.70 -19.56
C LEU A 306 -22.27 -23.96 -20.91
N ARG A 307 -23.03 -22.99 -21.45
CA ARG A 307 -23.69 -23.10 -22.77
C ARG A 307 -22.72 -23.15 -23.96
N SER A 308 -21.52 -22.56 -23.83
CA SER A 308 -20.49 -22.63 -24.87
C SER A 308 -19.53 -23.83 -24.72
N SER A 309 -19.54 -24.52 -23.58
CA SER A 309 -18.68 -25.67 -23.30
C SER A 309 -18.61 -26.78 -24.38
N PRO A 310 -19.70 -27.22 -25.06
CA PRO A 310 -19.56 -28.23 -26.12
C PRO A 310 -18.80 -27.70 -27.34
N PHE A 311 -18.98 -26.42 -27.69
CA PHE A 311 -18.23 -25.79 -28.78
C PHE A 311 -16.75 -25.59 -28.41
N LEU A 312 -16.46 -25.25 -27.15
CA LEU A 312 -15.09 -25.12 -26.65
C LEU A 312 -14.34 -26.45 -26.61
N VAL A 313 -15.00 -27.55 -26.22
CA VAL A 313 -14.39 -28.90 -26.30
C VAL A 313 -14.16 -29.31 -27.75
N ALA A 314 -15.12 -29.09 -28.65
CA ALA A 314 -14.96 -29.41 -30.07
C ALA A 314 -13.82 -28.59 -30.72
N TYR A 315 -13.75 -27.28 -30.48
CA TYR A 315 -12.70 -26.42 -31.00
C TYR A 315 -11.33 -26.73 -30.39
N GLY A 316 -11.29 -26.96 -29.06
CA GLY A 316 -10.07 -27.37 -28.36
C GLY A 316 -9.50 -28.69 -28.87
N ASN A 317 -10.36 -29.69 -29.12
CA ASN A 317 -9.96 -30.95 -29.75
C ASN A 317 -9.30 -30.69 -31.13
N VAL A 318 -9.89 -29.84 -31.98
CA VAL A 318 -9.32 -29.52 -33.30
C VAL A 318 -7.96 -28.82 -33.18
N LEU A 319 -7.80 -27.86 -32.26
CA LEU A 319 -6.49 -27.22 -32.00
C LEU A 319 -5.43 -28.24 -31.56
N VAL A 320 -5.79 -29.17 -30.68
CA VAL A 320 -4.90 -30.22 -30.17
C VAL A 320 -4.49 -31.20 -31.28
N VAL A 321 -5.42 -31.57 -32.16
CA VAL A 321 -5.14 -32.40 -33.35
C VAL A 321 -4.19 -31.68 -34.32
N LEU A 322 -4.40 -30.39 -34.58
CA LEU A 322 -3.51 -29.59 -35.43
C LEU A 322 -2.09 -29.45 -34.84
N ASN A 323 -1.98 -29.23 -33.53
CA ASN A 323 -0.68 -29.19 -32.85
C ASN A 323 0.05 -30.53 -32.92
N PHE A 324 -0.64 -31.66 -32.72
CA PHE A 324 -0.05 -33.00 -32.85
C PHE A 324 0.55 -33.23 -34.26
N PHE A 325 -0.16 -32.82 -35.32
CA PHE A 325 0.37 -32.92 -36.69
C PHE A 325 1.53 -31.94 -36.99
N ALA A 326 1.63 -30.82 -36.28
CA ALA A 326 2.79 -29.92 -36.38
C ALA A 326 4.02 -30.50 -35.64
N GLU A 327 3.84 -31.05 -34.44
CA GLU A 327 4.91 -31.63 -33.62
C GLU A 327 5.54 -32.90 -34.23
N LEU A 328 4.82 -33.58 -35.15
CA LEU A 328 5.32 -34.68 -35.99
C LEU A 328 6.61 -34.33 -36.76
N ALA A 329 6.85 -33.05 -37.04
CA ALA A 329 8.07 -32.59 -37.71
C ALA A 329 9.27 -32.35 -36.75
N GLN A 330 9.03 -32.28 -35.44
CA GLN A 330 9.97 -31.70 -34.45
C GLN A 330 10.27 -32.58 -33.21
N LEU A 331 9.65 -33.76 -33.10
CA LEU A 331 9.99 -34.84 -32.13
C LEU A 331 10.04 -34.42 -30.63
N CYS A 332 9.23 -33.45 -30.20
CA CYS A 332 9.26 -32.95 -28.81
C CYS A 332 7.87 -32.74 -28.20
N GLY A 333 7.25 -33.81 -27.72
CA GLY A 333 5.88 -33.83 -27.18
C GLY A 333 5.63 -33.11 -25.83
N VAL A 334 6.64 -32.43 -25.25
CA VAL A 334 6.48 -31.67 -23.99
C VAL A 334 5.45 -30.55 -24.14
N VAL A 335 5.38 -29.98 -25.33
CA VAL A 335 4.46 -28.92 -25.76
C VAL A 335 3.02 -29.39 -25.62
N LEU A 336 2.69 -30.54 -26.22
CA LEU A 336 1.37 -31.15 -26.22
C LEU A 336 0.83 -31.49 -24.82
N VAL A 337 1.69 -31.90 -23.86
CA VAL A 337 1.28 -32.16 -22.45
C VAL A 337 0.56 -30.95 -21.85
N VAL A 338 1.11 -29.75 -22.07
CA VAL A 338 0.56 -28.50 -21.53
C VAL A 338 -0.79 -28.16 -22.19
N VAL A 339 -0.92 -28.42 -23.49
CA VAL A 339 -2.17 -28.18 -24.24
C VAL A 339 -3.29 -29.12 -23.77
N ILE A 340 -2.97 -30.37 -23.45
CA ILE A 340 -3.94 -31.36 -22.94
C ILE A 340 -4.40 -30.98 -21.52
N LEU A 341 -3.49 -30.46 -20.67
CA LEU A 341 -3.85 -29.92 -19.36
C LEU A 341 -4.84 -28.74 -19.49
N TYR A 342 -4.71 -27.92 -20.54
CA TYR A 342 -5.69 -26.87 -20.84
C TYR A 342 -7.04 -27.44 -21.29
N LEU A 343 -7.04 -28.35 -22.26
CA LEU A 343 -8.22 -29.04 -22.79
C LEU A 343 -9.01 -29.78 -21.69
N PHE A 344 -8.32 -30.37 -20.71
CA PHE A 344 -8.95 -31.03 -19.56
C PHE A 344 -9.89 -30.10 -18.77
N THR A 345 -9.60 -28.79 -18.70
CA THR A 345 -10.50 -27.84 -18.04
C THR A 345 -11.79 -27.58 -18.82
N PHE A 346 -11.76 -27.71 -20.16
CA PHE A 346 -12.95 -27.64 -20.99
C PHE A 346 -13.78 -28.92 -20.84
N TRP A 347 -13.12 -30.09 -20.73
CA TRP A 347 -13.80 -31.35 -20.42
C TRP A 347 -14.49 -31.34 -19.04
N LEU A 348 -13.86 -30.75 -18.02
CA LEU A 348 -14.49 -30.54 -16.70
C LEU A 348 -15.68 -29.57 -16.76
N LEU A 349 -15.58 -28.49 -17.55
CA LEU A 349 -16.68 -27.54 -17.74
C LEU A 349 -17.88 -28.18 -18.44
N LEU A 350 -17.63 -28.96 -19.49
CA LEU A 350 -18.68 -29.71 -20.20
C LEU A 350 -19.29 -30.80 -19.31
N LYS A 351 -18.49 -31.51 -18.50
CA LYS A 351 -19.00 -32.47 -17.49
C LYS A 351 -19.86 -31.76 -16.45
N GLN A 352 -19.47 -30.57 -15.96
CA GLN A 352 -20.32 -29.77 -15.06
C GLN A 352 -21.66 -29.43 -15.70
N TRP A 353 -21.68 -28.98 -16.97
CA TRP A 353 -22.93 -28.66 -17.68
C TRP A 353 -23.81 -29.87 -17.87
N MET A 354 -23.25 -31.02 -18.26
CA MET A 354 -24.01 -32.25 -18.49
C MET A 354 -24.58 -32.83 -17.18
N MET A 355 -23.80 -32.85 -16.09
CA MET A 355 -24.30 -33.22 -14.76
C MET A 355 -25.44 -32.30 -14.31
N GLN A 356 -25.31 -30.98 -14.50
CA GLN A 356 -26.38 -30.03 -14.16
C GLN A 356 -27.64 -30.23 -15.03
N LYS A 357 -27.49 -30.46 -16.33
CA LYS A 357 -28.62 -30.68 -17.26
C LYS A 357 -29.30 -32.06 -17.13
N GLN A 358 -28.64 -33.02 -16.49
CA GLN A 358 -29.29 -34.26 -16.04
C GLN A 358 -30.00 -34.05 -14.70
N ARG A 359 -29.33 -33.42 -13.73
CA ARG A 359 -29.89 -33.13 -12.41
C ARG A 359 -31.16 -32.27 -12.49
N GLN A 360 -31.13 -31.19 -13.28
CA GLN A 360 -32.30 -30.35 -13.52
C GLN A 360 -33.47 -31.14 -14.12
N ARG A 361 -33.20 -32.15 -14.97
CA ARG A 361 -34.29 -33.00 -15.50
C ARG A 361 -34.79 -34.03 -14.50
N LYS A 362 -33.94 -34.59 -13.63
CA LYS A 362 -34.43 -35.39 -12.48
C LYS A 362 -35.31 -34.50 -11.57
N GLU A 363 -34.87 -33.28 -11.24
CA GLU A 363 -35.61 -32.31 -10.42
C GLU A 363 -36.92 -31.81 -11.09
N GLU A 364 -36.95 -31.63 -12.42
CA GLU A 364 -38.16 -31.34 -13.22
C GLU A 364 -39.11 -32.55 -13.27
N GLU A 365 -38.61 -33.78 -13.43
CA GLU A 365 -39.41 -35.01 -13.44
C GLU A 365 -39.93 -35.41 -12.06
N GLU A 366 -39.22 -35.07 -10.99
CA GLU A 366 -39.63 -35.26 -9.59
C GLU A 366 -40.66 -34.21 -9.16
N SER A 367 -40.47 -32.94 -9.51
CA SER A 367 -41.46 -31.87 -9.24
C SER A 367 -42.75 -32.03 -10.05
N LEU A 368 -42.71 -32.66 -11.23
CA LEU A 368 -43.93 -33.08 -11.95
C LEU A 368 -44.69 -34.25 -11.27
N LYS A 369 -44.06 -34.97 -10.34
CA LYS A 369 -44.64 -36.12 -9.62
C LYS A 369 -45.00 -35.80 -8.16
N GLY A 370 -44.42 -34.77 -7.56
CA GLY A 370 -44.53 -34.46 -6.14
C GLY A 370 -45.50 -33.33 -5.78
N VAL A 371 -46.78 -33.64 -5.53
CA VAL A 371 -47.75 -32.71 -4.91
C VAL A 371 -48.32 -33.28 -3.61
N ARG A 372 -47.46 -33.43 -2.60
CA ARG A 372 -47.82 -33.29 -1.17
C ARG A 372 -46.59 -33.19 -0.28
N VAL A 373 -46.61 -32.22 0.65
CA VAL A 373 -46.38 -32.34 2.12
C VAL A 373 -45.47 -33.51 2.55
N ASP A 374 -44.37 -33.30 3.29
CA ASP A 374 -44.27 -32.42 4.47
C ASP A 374 -42.91 -31.72 4.66
N GLY A 375 -42.81 -30.83 5.66
CA GLY A 375 -41.62 -30.06 5.96
C GLY A 375 -40.62 -30.75 6.91
N ALA A 376 -39.32 -30.69 6.58
CA ALA A 376 -38.22 -30.97 7.49
C ALA A 376 -37.37 -29.71 7.67
N ALA A 377 -37.27 -29.20 8.90
CA ALA A 377 -36.45 -28.02 9.20
C ALA A 377 -34.95 -28.41 9.26
N GLU A 378 -34.11 -27.73 8.49
CA GLU A 378 -32.65 -27.93 8.58
C GLU A 378 -32.15 -27.50 9.96
N THR A 379 -31.55 -28.43 10.70
CA THR A 379 -30.88 -28.13 11.98
C THR A 379 -29.57 -27.39 11.72
N ASP A 380 -29.61 -26.07 11.91
CA ASP A 380 -28.50 -25.17 11.61
C ASP A 380 -27.25 -25.51 12.47
N ASN A 381 -26.21 -26.02 11.82
CA ASN A 381 -25.00 -26.49 12.49
C ASN A 381 -24.15 -25.28 12.96
N PRO A 382 -23.79 -25.14 14.25
CA PRO A 382 -23.10 -23.95 14.76
C PRO A 382 -21.73 -23.69 14.11
N GLN A 383 -21.11 -24.67 13.45
CA GLN A 383 -19.89 -24.44 12.66
C GLN A 383 -20.16 -23.64 11.36
N ASN A 384 -21.35 -23.80 10.76
CA ASN A 384 -21.79 -23.00 9.60
C ASN A 384 -22.02 -21.54 9.99
N LEU A 385 -22.58 -21.29 11.18
CA LEU A 385 -22.83 -19.94 11.69
C LEU A 385 -21.52 -19.14 11.84
N LEU A 386 -20.47 -19.72 12.44
CA LEU A 386 -19.19 -19.05 12.60
C LEU A 386 -18.52 -18.79 11.23
N LEU A 387 -18.60 -19.74 10.30
CA LEU A 387 -18.13 -19.57 8.92
C LEU A 387 -18.93 -18.49 8.16
N GLY A 388 -20.24 -18.37 8.39
CA GLY A 388 -21.10 -17.33 7.84
C GLY A 388 -20.81 -15.93 8.41
N ILE A 389 -20.54 -15.83 9.71
CA ILE A 389 -20.08 -14.58 10.35
C ILE A 389 -18.71 -14.16 9.80
N LEU A 390 -17.77 -15.09 9.65
CA LEU A 390 -16.46 -14.81 9.04
C LEU A 390 -16.58 -14.43 7.56
N GLY A 391 -17.43 -15.13 6.80
CA GLY A 391 -17.68 -14.88 5.38
C GLY A 391 -18.33 -13.51 5.14
N SER A 392 -19.34 -13.14 5.92
CA SER A 392 -19.99 -11.83 5.84
C SER A 392 -19.07 -10.69 6.31
N ALA A 393 -18.22 -10.91 7.32
CA ALA A 393 -17.18 -9.96 7.71
C ALA A 393 -16.13 -9.75 6.61
N LEU A 394 -15.66 -10.83 5.98
CA LEU A 394 -14.75 -10.77 4.82
C LEU A 394 -15.41 -10.06 3.63
N GLN A 395 -16.66 -10.38 3.30
CA GLN A 395 -17.41 -9.70 2.23
C GLN A 395 -17.56 -8.20 2.53
N GLY A 396 -17.92 -7.81 3.75
CA GLY A 396 -18.02 -6.41 4.17
C GLY A 396 -16.68 -5.67 4.08
N MET A 397 -15.56 -6.31 4.42
CA MET A 397 -14.23 -5.72 4.21
C MET A 397 -13.88 -5.59 2.73
N LEU A 398 -14.13 -6.63 1.91
CA LEU A 398 -13.85 -6.60 0.48
C LEU A 398 -14.67 -5.51 -0.23
N VAL A 399 -15.99 -5.45 -0.01
CA VAL A 399 -16.87 -4.39 -0.54
C VAL A 399 -16.33 -3.00 -0.21
N LYS A 400 -15.84 -2.78 1.02
CA LYS A 400 -15.34 -1.48 1.47
C LYS A 400 -13.97 -1.10 0.88
N TYR A 401 -13.07 -2.07 0.68
CA TYR A 401 -11.66 -1.79 0.37
C TYR A 401 -11.19 -2.19 -1.04
N TRP A 402 -11.94 -2.99 -1.80
CA TRP A 402 -11.51 -3.47 -3.13
C TRP A 402 -11.27 -2.36 -4.15
N ILE A 403 -12.00 -1.24 -4.05
CA ILE A 403 -11.78 -0.06 -4.90
C ILE A 403 -10.35 0.51 -4.79
N TYR A 404 -9.71 0.41 -3.63
CA TYR A 404 -8.31 0.80 -3.45
C TYR A 404 -7.35 -0.21 -4.07
N ILE A 405 -7.67 -1.50 -4.06
CA ILE A 405 -6.89 -2.55 -4.75
C ILE A 405 -6.92 -2.29 -6.26
N CYS A 406 -8.09 -2.01 -6.85
CA CYS A 406 -8.20 -1.60 -8.25
C CYS A 406 -7.39 -0.33 -8.54
N SER A 407 -7.41 0.66 -7.64
CA SER A 407 -6.66 1.91 -7.76
C SER A 407 -5.14 1.69 -7.75
N VAL A 408 -4.64 0.77 -6.94
CA VAL A 408 -3.22 0.36 -6.94
C VAL A 408 -2.87 -0.36 -8.25
N MET A 409 -3.73 -1.25 -8.74
CA MET A 409 -3.47 -2.00 -9.98
C MET A 409 -3.41 -1.10 -11.22
N PHE A 410 -4.17 0.01 -11.28
CA PHE A 410 -4.01 1.05 -12.32
C PHE A 410 -2.57 1.56 -12.40
N PHE A 411 -1.93 1.86 -11.26
CA PHE A 411 -0.55 2.34 -11.23
C PHE A 411 0.46 1.25 -11.63
N ILE A 412 0.26 0.00 -11.18
CA ILE A 412 1.16 -1.12 -11.51
C ILE A 412 1.15 -1.39 -13.03
N VAL A 413 -0.04 -1.45 -13.66
CA VAL A 413 -0.18 -1.60 -15.12
C VAL A 413 0.53 -0.48 -15.88
N SER A 414 0.38 0.76 -15.41
CA SER A 414 0.78 1.95 -16.16
C SER A 414 2.26 2.33 -15.99
N PHE A 415 2.89 1.97 -14.87
CA PHE A 415 4.30 2.27 -14.60
C PHE A 415 5.26 1.08 -14.79
N ASN A 416 4.77 -0.14 -15.09
CA ASN A 416 5.66 -1.28 -15.35
C ASN A 416 6.42 -1.12 -16.68
N GLY A 417 7.70 -0.75 -16.57
CA GLY A 417 8.63 -0.58 -17.69
C GLY A 417 8.26 0.57 -18.65
N LYS A 418 8.94 0.61 -19.80
CA LYS A 418 8.86 1.67 -20.83
C LYS A 418 7.44 2.25 -21.02
N VAL A 419 7.34 3.58 -21.05
CA VAL A 419 6.08 4.30 -21.32
C VAL A 419 5.59 4.02 -22.74
N ALA A 420 4.27 3.85 -22.85
CA ALA A 420 3.55 3.63 -24.11
C ALA A 420 2.23 4.41 -24.05
N LEU A 421 1.66 4.79 -25.20
CA LEU A 421 0.48 5.65 -25.25
C LEU A 421 -0.73 5.04 -24.51
N TYR A 422 -0.89 3.72 -24.58
CA TYR A 422 -1.95 3.01 -23.88
C TYR A 422 -1.80 3.06 -22.34
N LYS A 423 -0.57 3.10 -21.83
CA LYS A 423 -0.30 3.27 -20.38
C LYS A 423 -0.65 4.68 -19.90
N ILE A 424 -0.42 5.69 -20.74
CA ILE A 424 -0.82 7.07 -20.45
C ILE A 424 -2.35 7.16 -20.40
N LEU A 425 -3.07 6.50 -21.29
CA LEU A 425 -4.54 6.53 -21.31
C LEU A 425 -5.17 5.83 -20.09
N TYR A 426 -4.59 4.72 -19.58
CA TYR A 426 -4.99 4.16 -18.28
C TYR A 426 -4.84 5.18 -17.14
N ILE A 427 -3.73 5.91 -17.10
CA ILE A 427 -3.51 6.99 -16.11
C ILE A 427 -4.53 8.11 -16.31
N VAL A 428 -4.79 8.57 -17.53
CA VAL A 428 -5.79 9.62 -17.80
C VAL A 428 -7.20 9.22 -17.33
N LEU A 429 -7.61 7.97 -17.55
CA LEU A 429 -8.87 7.43 -17.03
C LEU A 429 -8.91 7.47 -15.49
N PHE A 430 -7.83 7.03 -14.83
CA PHE A 430 -7.72 7.07 -13.37
C PHE A 430 -7.73 8.51 -12.81
N LEU A 431 -6.94 9.41 -13.40
CA LEU A 431 -6.86 10.83 -13.05
C LEU A 431 -8.21 11.54 -13.20
N LEU A 432 -8.96 11.24 -14.27
CA LEU A 432 -10.31 11.75 -14.47
C LEU A 432 -11.27 11.24 -13.38
N CYS A 433 -11.15 9.97 -12.98
CA CYS A 433 -11.96 9.39 -11.91
C CYS A 433 -11.67 10.05 -10.55
N VAL A 434 -10.40 10.29 -10.20
CA VAL A 434 -9.99 10.99 -8.97
C VAL A 434 -10.39 12.47 -9.01
N ALA A 435 -10.22 13.15 -10.13
CA ALA A 435 -10.65 14.55 -10.29
C ALA A 435 -12.17 14.69 -10.15
N LEU A 436 -12.97 13.82 -10.76
CA LEU A 436 -14.42 13.79 -10.59
C LEU A 436 -14.82 13.46 -9.14
N TYR A 437 -14.13 12.52 -8.49
CA TYR A 437 -14.33 12.22 -7.07
C TYR A 437 -14.13 13.46 -6.21
N GLN A 438 -13.05 14.23 -6.41
CA GLN A 438 -12.78 15.47 -5.67
C GLN A 438 -13.82 16.55 -5.97
N VAL A 439 -14.05 16.83 -7.26
CA VAL A 439 -14.77 18.00 -7.74
C VAL A 439 -16.28 17.89 -7.52
N HIS A 440 -16.92 16.75 -7.83
CA HIS A 440 -18.38 16.55 -7.71
C HIS A 440 -18.73 15.08 -7.35
N TYR A 441 -18.83 14.78 -6.06
CA TYR A 441 -19.04 13.41 -5.54
C TYR A 441 -20.31 12.73 -6.06
N GLU A 442 -21.43 13.45 -6.16
CA GLU A 442 -22.71 12.91 -6.65
C GLU A 442 -22.70 12.60 -8.15
N MET A 443 -21.88 13.32 -8.92
CA MET A 443 -21.65 13.01 -10.32
C MET A 443 -20.74 11.78 -10.43
N TRP A 444 -19.67 11.72 -9.61
CA TRP A 444 -18.80 10.56 -9.52
C TRP A 444 -19.57 9.27 -9.17
N ARG A 445 -20.43 9.28 -8.13
CA ARG A 445 -21.25 8.09 -7.77
C ARG A 445 -22.12 7.61 -8.93
N ARG A 446 -22.76 8.53 -9.67
CA ARG A 446 -23.59 8.21 -10.85
C ARG A 446 -22.77 7.67 -12.04
N ILE A 447 -21.60 8.24 -12.30
CA ILE A 447 -20.73 7.86 -13.42
C ILE A 447 -19.90 6.61 -13.12
N LEU A 448 -19.65 6.25 -11.86
CA LEU A 448 -18.74 5.18 -11.44
C LEU A 448 -19.01 3.83 -12.16
N LYS A 449 -20.27 3.48 -12.41
CA LYS A 449 -20.65 2.27 -13.16
C LYS A 449 -20.17 2.29 -14.61
N SER A 450 -20.35 3.44 -15.27
CA SER A 450 -19.86 3.71 -16.63
C SER A 450 -18.33 3.73 -16.68
N PHE A 451 -17.68 4.34 -15.68
CA PHE A 451 -16.22 4.34 -15.56
C PHE A 451 -15.62 2.93 -15.52
N TRP A 452 -16.17 2.01 -14.72
CA TRP A 452 -15.71 0.63 -14.68
C TRP A 452 -15.97 -0.11 -15.99
N LEU A 453 -17.14 0.10 -16.63
CA LEU A 453 -17.45 -0.48 -17.94
C LEU A 453 -16.46 0.00 -19.02
N THR A 454 -16.21 1.31 -19.10
CA THR A 454 -15.21 1.91 -20.01
C THR A 454 -13.81 1.39 -19.73
N THR A 455 -13.42 1.24 -18.46
CA THR A 455 -12.11 0.68 -18.07
C THR A 455 -11.96 -0.77 -18.51
N VAL A 456 -12.98 -1.61 -18.31
CA VAL A 456 -13.00 -3.02 -18.75
C VAL A 456 -12.93 -3.09 -20.28
N PHE A 457 -13.79 -2.36 -20.99
CA PHE A 457 -13.79 -2.32 -22.45
C PHE A 457 -12.43 -1.85 -23.02
N TYR A 458 -11.87 -0.77 -22.48
CA TYR A 458 -10.55 -0.28 -22.87
C TYR A 458 -9.45 -1.33 -22.61
N SER A 459 -9.52 -2.04 -21.49
CA SER A 459 -8.57 -3.11 -21.16
C SER A 459 -8.64 -4.26 -22.17
N MET A 460 -9.84 -4.64 -22.64
CA MET A 460 -10.00 -5.63 -23.72
C MET A 460 -9.33 -5.15 -25.01
N VAL A 461 -9.56 -3.90 -25.42
CA VAL A 461 -8.97 -3.32 -26.64
C VAL A 461 -7.44 -3.28 -26.56
N VAL A 462 -6.86 -2.92 -25.41
CA VAL A 462 -5.40 -2.93 -25.21
C VAL A 462 -4.84 -4.36 -25.27
N LEU A 463 -5.49 -5.34 -24.64
CA LEU A 463 -5.05 -6.74 -24.65
C LEU A 463 -5.10 -7.32 -26.07
N ILE A 464 -6.18 -7.05 -26.81
CA ILE A 464 -6.34 -7.39 -28.23
C ILE A 464 -5.26 -6.72 -29.10
N ALA A 465 -4.96 -5.44 -28.89
CA ALA A 465 -3.95 -4.72 -29.67
C ALA A 465 -2.52 -5.23 -29.44
N ILE A 466 -2.15 -5.49 -28.17
CA ILE A 466 -0.84 -6.08 -27.82
C ILE A 466 -0.67 -7.46 -28.46
N TYR A 467 -1.73 -8.27 -28.47
CA TYR A 467 -1.75 -9.59 -29.10
C TYR A 467 -1.65 -9.52 -30.63
N ALA A 468 -2.52 -8.73 -31.28
CA ALA A 468 -2.59 -8.63 -32.73
C ALA A 468 -1.29 -8.07 -33.35
N TYR A 469 -0.59 -7.18 -32.65
CA TYR A 469 0.69 -6.61 -33.11
C TYR A 469 1.84 -7.62 -33.20
N GLN A 470 1.70 -8.83 -32.63
CA GLN A 470 2.70 -9.88 -32.77
C GLN A 470 2.69 -10.53 -34.18
N PHE A 471 1.61 -10.38 -34.96
CA PHE A 471 1.53 -10.90 -36.32
C PHE A 471 2.21 -9.97 -37.33
N GLU A 472 3.00 -10.55 -38.24
CA GLU A 472 3.86 -9.76 -39.12
C GLU A 472 3.12 -8.80 -40.03
N MET A 473 2.02 -9.24 -40.65
CA MET A 473 1.21 -8.40 -41.53
C MET A 473 0.59 -7.20 -40.79
N VAL A 474 0.23 -7.36 -39.52
CA VAL A 474 -0.32 -6.26 -38.69
C VAL A 474 0.76 -5.23 -38.43
N GLY A 475 1.98 -5.67 -38.09
CA GLY A 475 3.14 -4.79 -37.92
C GLY A 475 3.63 -4.10 -39.20
N LEU A 476 3.26 -4.61 -40.39
CA LEU A 476 3.56 -3.98 -41.68
C LEU A 476 2.51 -2.93 -42.06
N ILE A 477 1.22 -3.22 -41.83
CA ILE A 477 0.09 -2.31 -42.13
C ILE A 477 0.08 -1.13 -41.15
N PHE A 478 0.36 -1.38 -39.87
CA PHE A 478 0.32 -0.36 -38.82
C PHE A 478 1.73 0.06 -38.40
N LEU A 479 2.21 1.18 -38.97
CA LEU A 479 3.44 1.89 -38.58
C LEU A 479 3.33 2.56 -37.19
N LEU A 480 2.69 1.89 -36.22
CA LEU A 480 2.32 2.40 -34.90
C LEU A 480 3.39 2.11 -33.83
N LYS A 481 4.67 2.06 -34.25
CA LYS A 481 5.82 1.83 -33.35
C LYS A 481 5.89 2.89 -32.23
N ASP A 482 5.41 4.10 -32.51
CA ASP A 482 5.37 5.22 -31.56
C ASP A 482 4.22 5.13 -30.53
N LEU A 483 3.23 4.23 -30.71
CA LEU A 483 2.27 3.91 -29.65
C LEU A 483 2.90 3.12 -28.48
N GLY A 484 4.13 2.62 -28.66
CA GLY A 484 4.79 1.71 -27.70
C GLY A 484 4.31 0.26 -27.81
N LEU A 485 3.83 -0.13 -28.99
CA LEU A 485 3.66 -1.52 -29.39
C LEU A 485 5.01 -2.02 -29.95
N GLU A 486 5.56 -3.06 -29.32
CA GLU A 486 6.80 -3.73 -29.74
C GLU A 486 6.46 -5.22 -30.00
N ARG A 487 7.21 -5.88 -30.89
CA ARG A 487 7.17 -7.35 -30.99
C ARG A 487 7.99 -7.93 -29.84
N PHE A 488 7.44 -8.90 -29.11
CA PHE A 488 8.06 -9.47 -27.91
C PHE A 488 8.44 -10.95 -28.11
N SER A 489 9.40 -11.44 -27.32
CA SER A 489 9.59 -12.88 -27.17
C SER A 489 8.38 -13.50 -26.47
N THR A 490 8.12 -14.80 -26.64
CA THR A 490 6.97 -15.48 -26.01
C THR A 490 6.96 -15.33 -24.47
N ILE A 491 8.14 -15.37 -23.84
CA ILE A 491 8.31 -15.21 -22.40
C ILE A 491 8.02 -13.76 -21.95
N GLU A 492 8.52 -12.75 -22.68
CA GLU A 492 8.21 -11.35 -22.35
C GLU A 492 6.72 -11.05 -22.64
N LEU A 493 6.18 -11.54 -23.75
CA LEU A 493 4.76 -11.38 -24.11
C LEU A 493 3.84 -11.91 -23.02
N PHE A 494 4.13 -13.09 -22.45
CA PHE A 494 3.40 -13.63 -21.32
C PHE A 494 3.41 -12.67 -20.11
N ALA A 495 4.58 -12.15 -19.73
CA ALA A 495 4.71 -11.18 -18.64
C ALA A 495 4.01 -9.83 -18.95
N ARG A 496 4.02 -9.39 -20.21
CA ARG A 496 3.39 -8.14 -20.68
C ARG A 496 1.86 -8.24 -20.74
N ILE A 497 1.28 -9.41 -21.03
CA ILE A 497 -0.17 -9.64 -21.08
C ILE A 497 -0.76 -10.02 -19.71
N LEU A 498 -0.01 -10.75 -18.87
CA LEU A 498 -0.47 -11.20 -17.54
C LEU A 498 -0.94 -10.02 -16.66
N LEU A 499 -0.21 -8.91 -16.66
CA LEU A 499 -0.51 -7.76 -15.80
C LEU A 499 -1.79 -7.00 -16.21
N PRO A 500 -1.99 -6.61 -17.49
CA PRO A 500 -3.30 -6.15 -17.99
C PRO A 500 -4.43 -7.15 -17.75
N GLY A 501 -4.18 -8.46 -17.91
CA GLY A 501 -5.17 -9.52 -17.64
C GLY A 501 -5.60 -9.60 -16.17
N ALA A 502 -4.66 -9.48 -15.23
CA ALA A 502 -4.93 -9.45 -13.80
C ALA A 502 -5.69 -8.17 -13.38
N PHE A 503 -5.34 -7.02 -13.97
CA PHE A 503 -6.06 -5.76 -13.77
C PHE A 503 -7.49 -5.81 -14.31
N LEU A 504 -7.66 -6.31 -15.54
CA LEU A 504 -8.96 -6.57 -16.16
C LEU A 504 -9.85 -7.42 -15.25
N LEU A 505 -9.32 -8.53 -14.72
CA LEU A 505 -10.03 -9.40 -13.78
C LEU A 505 -10.42 -8.65 -12.50
N ALA A 506 -9.51 -7.86 -11.91
CA ALA A 506 -9.80 -7.07 -10.71
C ALA A 506 -10.92 -6.03 -10.94
N CYS A 507 -10.96 -5.40 -12.11
CA CYS A 507 -12.01 -4.46 -12.53
C CYS A 507 -13.35 -5.16 -12.79
N ILE A 508 -13.36 -6.35 -13.39
CA ILE A 508 -14.56 -7.18 -13.55
C ILE A 508 -15.12 -7.60 -12.19
N LEU A 509 -14.27 -8.01 -11.25
CA LEU A 509 -14.68 -8.35 -9.88
C LEU A 509 -15.30 -7.14 -9.16
N GLN A 510 -14.68 -5.96 -9.26
CA GLN A 510 -15.23 -4.71 -8.75
C GLN A 510 -16.62 -4.41 -9.36
N LEU A 511 -16.76 -4.46 -10.68
CA LEU A 511 -18.00 -4.13 -11.40
C LEU A 511 -19.16 -5.09 -11.07
N HIS A 512 -18.90 -6.39 -10.97
CA HIS A 512 -19.95 -7.40 -10.84
C HIS A 512 -20.30 -7.83 -9.40
N TYR A 513 -19.35 -7.78 -8.46
CA TYR A 513 -19.59 -8.21 -7.08
C TYR A 513 -19.67 -7.04 -6.10
N PHE A 514 -18.74 -6.09 -6.16
CA PHE A 514 -18.57 -5.11 -5.09
C PHE A 514 -19.22 -3.75 -5.38
N HIS A 515 -19.48 -3.40 -6.64
CA HIS A 515 -19.92 -2.06 -7.05
C HIS A 515 -21.24 -1.60 -6.42
N GLU A 516 -22.31 -2.39 -6.53
CA GLU A 516 -23.63 -2.00 -6.02
C GLU A 516 -23.63 -1.92 -4.49
N ASP A 517 -23.02 -2.89 -3.81
CA ASP A 517 -22.96 -2.92 -2.35
C ASP A 517 -22.03 -1.84 -1.79
N PHE A 518 -20.96 -1.47 -2.50
CA PHE A 518 -20.13 -0.30 -2.17
C PHE A 518 -20.92 1.01 -2.34
N LEU A 519 -21.73 1.14 -3.39
CA LEU A 519 -22.57 2.33 -3.60
C LEU A 519 -23.67 2.45 -2.53
N LYS A 520 -24.21 1.34 -2.02
CA LYS A 520 -25.12 1.32 -0.84
C LYS A 520 -24.37 1.68 0.44
N ALA A 521 -23.24 1.04 0.71
CA ALA A 521 -22.45 1.22 1.93
C ALA A 521 -21.82 2.62 2.07
N THR A 522 -21.78 3.40 0.98
CA THR A 522 -21.32 4.80 0.94
C THR A 522 -22.47 5.80 0.74
N ASP A 523 -23.73 5.37 0.84
CA ASP A 523 -24.88 6.24 0.64
C ASP A 523 -25.26 7.04 1.89
N LEU A 524 -25.62 8.31 1.69
CA LEU A 524 -26.11 9.18 2.76
C LEU A 524 -27.66 9.12 2.89
N ALA A 525 -28.38 8.77 1.82
CA ALA A 525 -29.84 8.82 1.80
C ALA A 525 -30.50 7.59 2.45
N ASN A 526 -29.90 6.40 2.32
CA ASN A 526 -30.42 5.16 2.91
C ASN A 526 -30.03 4.93 4.38
N ILE A 527 -29.51 5.95 5.08
CA ILE A 527 -29.20 5.85 6.51
C ILE A 527 -30.50 5.89 7.32
N CYS A 528 -30.97 4.72 7.76
CA CYS A 528 -32.09 4.63 8.69
C CYS A 528 -31.71 5.30 10.03
N THR A 529 -32.34 6.42 10.34
CA THR A 529 -32.15 7.15 11.59
C THR A 529 -32.64 6.30 12.76
N ARG A 530 -31.72 5.86 13.64
CA ARG A 530 -32.10 5.27 14.94
C ARG A 530 -33.03 6.23 15.70
N PRO A 531 -34.30 5.87 15.96
CA PRO A 531 -35.13 6.65 16.86
C PRO A 531 -34.85 6.22 18.30
N LEU A 532 -34.66 7.17 19.21
CA LEU A 532 -35.03 6.89 20.61
C LEU A 532 -36.56 6.96 20.71
N SER A 533 -37.14 6.01 21.44
CA SER A 533 -38.58 5.70 21.48
C SER A 533 -39.13 5.11 20.18
N GLY A 534 -39.91 4.03 20.30
CA GLY A 534 -40.26 3.17 19.16
C GLY A 534 -41.67 3.39 18.62
N ARG A 535 -41.79 3.63 17.31
CA ARG A 535 -42.92 3.21 16.46
C ARG A 535 -42.58 3.40 14.97
N CYS A 536 -42.28 2.29 14.28
CA CYS A 536 -42.41 2.20 12.83
C CYS A 536 -42.79 0.75 12.50
N TYR A 537 -44.06 0.53 12.15
CA TYR A 537 -44.50 -0.80 11.75
C TYR A 537 -44.17 -1.05 10.28
N ILE A 538 -43.70 -2.28 10.02
CA ILE A 538 -43.28 -2.81 8.74
C ILE A 538 -44.31 -2.52 7.64
N ARG A 539 -43.87 -1.94 6.52
CA ARG A 539 -44.54 -2.08 5.22
C ARG A 539 -43.56 -2.47 4.11
N LEU A 540 -42.77 -3.50 4.39
CA LEU A 540 -41.85 -4.12 3.44
C LEU A 540 -42.46 -5.44 2.95
N GLY A 541 -43.00 -5.41 1.73
CA GLY A 541 -43.63 -6.58 1.12
C GLY A 541 -42.59 -7.57 0.61
N HIS A 542 -42.45 -8.69 1.34
CA HIS A 542 -42.09 -10.01 0.82
C HIS A 542 -40.89 -10.08 -0.14
N GLN A 543 -39.68 -9.91 0.40
CA GLN A 543 -38.50 -10.64 -0.10
C GLN A 543 -37.51 -10.89 1.06
N GLU A 544 -37.09 -12.13 1.23
CA GLU A 544 -36.41 -12.59 2.46
C GLU A 544 -34.88 -12.54 2.37
N GLY A 545 -34.24 -12.44 3.55
CA GLY A 545 -32.85 -12.85 3.77
C GLY A 545 -31.71 -12.02 3.14
N SER A 546 -31.24 -10.98 3.84
CA SER A 546 -29.78 -10.62 3.90
C SER A 546 -29.44 -9.39 4.75
N LEU A 547 -30.32 -8.38 4.87
CA LEU A 547 -29.88 -7.01 5.18
C LEU A 547 -30.10 -6.50 6.63
N ALA A 548 -30.26 -7.39 7.62
CA ALA A 548 -30.66 -7.03 8.98
C ALA A 548 -29.72 -7.55 10.09
N LEU A 549 -28.41 -7.36 9.96
CA LEU A 549 -27.45 -7.66 11.05
C LEU A 549 -26.32 -6.62 11.18
N ILE A 550 -26.69 -5.35 11.37
CA ILE A 550 -25.79 -4.31 11.86
C ILE A 550 -26.54 -3.58 12.98
N ILE A 551 -26.17 -3.84 14.25
CA ILE A 551 -26.87 -3.39 15.50
C ILE A 551 -28.12 -4.27 15.78
N LEU A 552 -28.40 -4.87 16.96
CA LEU A 552 -27.92 -4.83 18.36
C LEU A 552 -27.90 -6.31 18.91
N PRO A 553 -28.13 -6.59 20.22
CA PRO A 553 -27.33 -6.42 21.45
C PRO A 553 -26.33 -7.60 21.67
N PRO A 554 -25.66 -7.75 22.85
CA PRO A 554 -25.15 -9.06 23.26
C PRO A 554 -26.27 -10.12 23.33
N PRO A 555 -25.97 -11.41 23.10
CA PRO A 555 -26.95 -12.49 23.15
C PRO A 555 -27.47 -12.75 24.58
N PRO A 556 -28.66 -13.35 24.74
CA PRO A 556 -29.14 -13.80 26.05
C PRO A 556 -28.23 -14.88 26.65
N VAL A 557 -28.05 -14.83 27.96
CA VAL A 557 -27.05 -15.62 28.71
C VAL A 557 -27.24 -17.14 28.59
N SER A 558 -28.46 -17.61 28.30
CA SER A 558 -28.82 -19.03 28.18
C SER A 558 -28.21 -19.79 26.99
N LEU A 559 -27.46 -19.12 26.11
CA LEU A 559 -26.83 -19.75 24.94
C LEU A 559 -25.36 -20.21 25.15
N VAL A 560 -24.76 -19.93 26.32
CA VAL A 560 -23.36 -20.25 26.63
C VAL A 560 -23.18 -21.66 27.23
N GLU A 561 -24.24 -22.21 27.83
CA GLU A 561 -24.17 -23.32 28.80
C GLU A 561 -23.89 -24.72 28.21
N LYS A 562 -23.57 -24.83 26.91
CA LYS A 562 -23.48 -26.12 26.18
C LYS A 562 -22.23 -26.35 25.32
N MET A 563 -21.09 -25.73 25.66
CA MET A 563 -19.79 -25.95 24.98
C MET A 563 -18.61 -26.25 25.92
N SER A 564 -18.80 -27.20 26.84
CA SER A 564 -17.84 -27.61 27.88
C SER A 564 -16.56 -28.32 27.36
N LYS A 565 -15.65 -27.55 26.77
CA LYS A 565 -14.17 -27.77 26.74
C LYS A 565 -13.37 -26.68 26.01
N TRP A 566 -14.03 -25.79 25.26
CA TRP A 566 -13.39 -24.65 24.59
C TRP A 566 -13.80 -23.28 25.17
N THR A 567 -14.85 -23.24 25.99
CA THR A 567 -15.35 -22.03 26.67
C THR A 567 -14.25 -21.31 27.46
N GLU A 568 -13.50 -22.01 28.32
CA GLU A 568 -12.55 -21.40 29.25
C GLU A 568 -11.47 -20.51 28.61
N VAL A 569 -10.99 -20.86 27.40
CA VAL A 569 -10.06 -20.02 26.63
C VAL A 569 -10.80 -18.89 25.89
N VAL A 570 -12.00 -19.17 25.35
CA VAL A 570 -12.83 -18.19 24.64
C VAL A 570 -13.31 -17.08 25.58
N ASP A 571 -13.79 -17.43 26.77
CA ASP A 571 -14.32 -16.51 27.78
C ASP A 571 -13.23 -15.59 28.36
N SER A 572 -11.96 -16.00 28.30
CA SER A 572 -10.80 -15.15 28.62
C SER A 572 -10.41 -14.24 27.44
N VAL A 573 -10.36 -14.75 26.21
CA VAL A 573 -9.88 -14.01 25.03
C VAL A 573 -10.93 -13.04 24.47
N VAL A 574 -12.21 -13.40 24.45
CA VAL A 574 -13.30 -12.56 23.90
C VAL A 574 -13.42 -11.18 24.59
N PRO A 575 -13.45 -11.03 25.92
CA PRO A 575 -13.51 -9.71 26.54
C PRO A 575 -12.26 -8.86 26.27
N HIS A 576 -11.08 -9.49 26.16
CA HIS A 576 -9.86 -8.79 25.76
C HIS A 576 -9.92 -8.32 24.29
N LEU A 577 -10.44 -9.14 23.38
CA LEU A 577 -10.65 -8.79 21.97
C LEU A 577 -11.71 -7.68 21.82
N LEU A 578 -12.82 -7.75 22.58
CA LEU A 578 -13.86 -6.71 22.58
C LEU A 578 -13.34 -5.39 23.14
N LYS A 579 -12.54 -5.42 24.23
CA LYS A 579 -11.86 -4.25 24.79
C LYS A 579 -10.87 -3.64 23.80
N LEU A 580 -10.05 -4.48 23.14
CA LEU A 580 -9.13 -4.05 22.08
C LEU A 580 -9.88 -3.41 20.90
N LEU A 581 -10.98 -4.02 20.42
CA LEU A 581 -11.81 -3.47 19.36
C LEU A 581 -12.50 -2.15 19.76
N ALA A 582 -12.91 -2.01 21.03
CA ALA A 582 -13.43 -0.74 21.55
C ALA A 582 -12.35 0.35 21.58
N THR A 583 -11.13 0.03 22.07
CA THR A 583 -9.98 0.94 22.04
C THR A 583 -9.59 1.31 20.61
N ILE A 584 -9.56 0.36 19.67
CA ILE A 584 -9.29 0.63 18.25
C ILE A 584 -10.36 1.57 17.65
N ARG A 585 -11.65 1.36 17.95
CA ARG A 585 -12.73 2.25 17.51
C ARG A 585 -12.60 3.66 18.10
N ALA A 586 -12.24 3.78 19.37
CA ALA A 586 -12.00 5.08 20.02
C ALA A 586 -10.78 5.80 19.41
N MET A 587 -9.66 5.11 19.24
CA MET A 587 -8.46 5.64 18.59
C MET A 587 -8.71 6.01 17.12
N GLN A 588 -9.52 5.24 16.40
CA GLN A 588 -9.95 5.56 15.05
C GLN A 588 -10.79 6.84 15.02
N ALA A 589 -11.80 6.97 15.91
CA ALA A 589 -12.63 8.18 15.99
C ALA A 589 -11.81 9.43 16.33
N PHE A 590 -10.88 9.30 17.28
CA PHE A 590 -9.89 10.33 17.62
C PHE A 590 -9.02 10.71 16.41
N ALA A 591 -8.45 9.72 15.70
CA ALA A 591 -7.60 9.95 14.54
C ALA A 591 -8.34 10.67 13.41
N TRP A 592 -9.58 10.28 13.10
CA TRP A 592 -10.40 10.98 12.09
C TRP A 592 -10.77 12.41 12.53
N ARG A 593 -11.00 12.67 13.83
CA ARG A 593 -11.29 14.03 14.33
C ARG A 593 -10.04 14.91 14.34
N PHE A 594 -8.88 14.38 14.73
CA PHE A 594 -7.61 15.07 14.61
C PHE A 594 -7.31 15.40 13.14
N LEU A 595 -7.49 14.43 12.24
CA LEU A 595 -7.23 14.63 10.82
C LEU A 595 -8.19 15.67 10.21
N GLU A 596 -9.49 15.69 10.58
CA GLU A 596 -10.43 16.74 10.14
C GLU A 596 -9.96 18.16 10.49
N LEU A 597 -9.36 18.35 11.67
CA LEU A 597 -8.95 19.66 12.18
C LEU A 597 -7.56 20.11 11.66
N HIS A 598 -6.74 19.18 11.17
CA HIS A 598 -5.35 19.43 10.77
C HIS A 598 -5.05 19.14 9.29
N ILE A 599 -5.92 18.44 8.54
CA ILE A 599 -5.64 18.00 7.16
C ILE A 599 -5.25 19.14 6.22
N LEU A 600 -5.98 20.26 6.24
CA LEU A 600 -5.65 21.42 5.39
C LEU A 600 -4.24 21.98 5.68
N LYS A 601 -3.82 21.96 6.94
CA LYS A 601 -2.50 22.46 7.37
C LYS A 601 -1.39 21.52 6.87
N ILE A 602 -1.54 20.22 7.13
CA ILE A 602 -0.63 19.15 6.69
C ILE A 602 -0.48 19.18 5.16
N LEU A 603 -1.62 19.23 4.46
CA LEU A 603 -1.70 19.25 3.00
C LEU A 603 -1.04 20.50 2.43
N SER A 604 -1.32 21.69 2.96
CA SER A 604 -0.75 22.94 2.46
C SER A 604 0.78 22.99 2.65
N THR A 605 1.29 22.55 3.81
CA THR A 605 2.74 22.47 4.07
C THR A 605 3.41 21.46 3.15
N TRP A 606 2.79 20.30 2.90
CA TRP A 606 3.38 19.26 2.04
C TRP A 606 3.39 19.63 0.56
N ILE A 607 2.37 20.33 0.07
CA ILE A 607 2.35 20.86 -1.30
C ILE A 607 3.45 21.91 -1.47
N ILE A 608 3.59 22.84 -0.52
CA ILE A 608 4.64 23.86 -0.60
C ILE A 608 6.04 23.24 -0.53
N TRP A 609 6.28 22.28 0.38
CA TRP A 609 7.52 21.50 0.44
C TRP A 609 7.87 20.88 -0.92
N ILE A 610 6.89 20.29 -1.63
CA ILE A 610 7.09 19.73 -2.96
C ILE A 610 7.42 20.81 -4.00
N THR A 611 6.68 21.93 -4.04
CA THR A 611 6.94 23.02 -5.00
C THR A 611 8.30 23.70 -4.79
N VAL A 612 8.76 23.78 -3.54
CA VAL A 612 10.06 24.35 -3.15
C VAL A 612 11.21 23.40 -3.52
N HIS A 613 11.02 22.09 -3.41
CA HIS A 613 12.01 21.10 -3.85
C HIS A 613 12.13 20.99 -5.39
N GLU A 614 11.06 21.29 -6.14
CA GLU A 614 11.01 21.19 -7.60
C GLU A 614 10.58 22.52 -8.22
N VAL A 615 11.40 23.56 -8.07
CA VAL A 615 11.10 24.91 -8.58
C VAL A 615 10.93 24.87 -10.12
N SER A 616 9.73 25.19 -10.58
CA SER A 616 9.38 25.34 -11.99
C SER A 616 8.16 26.25 -12.15
N LEU A 617 7.96 26.79 -13.37
CA LEU A 617 6.81 27.66 -13.67
C LEU A 617 5.47 26.94 -13.49
N MET A 618 5.33 25.71 -13.98
CA MET A 618 4.10 24.91 -13.81
C MET A 618 3.84 24.49 -12.35
N ASN A 619 4.81 24.61 -11.44
CA ASN A 619 4.59 24.43 -10.00
C ASN A 619 4.12 25.71 -9.28
N TYR A 620 4.31 26.90 -9.88
CA TYR A 620 3.86 28.18 -9.31
C TYR A 620 2.34 28.25 -9.02
N PRO A 621 1.43 27.71 -9.86
CA PRO A 621 0.00 27.65 -9.56
C PRO A 621 -0.33 26.98 -8.21
N PHE A 622 0.36 25.90 -7.83
CA PHE A 622 0.16 25.29 -6.51
C PHE A 622 0.60 26.24 -5.39
N PHE A 623 1.74 26.90 -5.55
CA PHE A 623 2.30 27.82 -4.55
C PHE A 623 1.37 29.01 -4.32
N ILE A 624 0.99 29.73 -5.38
CA ILE A 624 0.13 30.91 -5.26
C ILE A 624 -1.27 30.57 -4.75
N LEU A 625 -1.85 29.43 -5.16
CA LEU A 625 -3.15 28.99 -4.65
C LEU A 625 -3.13 28.75 -3.14
N TRP A 626 -2.11 28.09 -2.60
CA TRP A 626 -2.03 27.84 -1.14
C TRP A 626 -1.56 29.03 -0.32
N ALA A 627 -0.68 29.88 -0.87
CA ALA A 627 -0.28 31.14 -0.24
C ALA A 627 -1.48 32.08 -0.01
N PHE A 628 -2.40 32.20 -0.98
CA PHE A 628 -3.60 33.02 -0.84
C PHE A 628 -4.80 32.29 -0.21
N ALA A 629 -4.92 30.96 -0.34
CA ALA A 629 -6.01 30.23 0.31
C ALA A 629 -5.91 30.22 1.84
N LEU A 630 -4.70 30.13 2.40
CA LEU A 630 -4.54 30.05 3.85
C LEU A 630 -5.07 31.27 4.62
N PRO A 631 -4.76 32.54 4.27
CA PRO A 631 -5.37 33.71 4.88
C PRO A 631 -6.88 33.80 4.61
N TYR A 632 -7.31 33.48 3.38
CA TYR A 632 -8.69 33.62 2.95
C TYR A 632 -9.40 32.25 2.97
N SER A 633 -9.74 31.77 4.16
CA SER A 633 -10.30 30.42 4.43
C SER A 633 -11.44 29.97 3.50
N LYS A 634 -12.27 30.90 3.00
CA LYS A 634 -13.33 30.66 1.99
C LYS A 634 -12.79 30.13 0.65
N LEU A 635 -11.53 30.38 0.31
CA LEU A 635 -10.87 29.93 -0.91
C LEU A 635 -10.29 28.52 -0.80
N CYS A 636 -10.03 27.98 0.40
CA CYS A 636 -9.46 26.63 0.58
C CYS A 636 -10.19 25.52 -0.22
N PRO A 637 -11.54 25.44 -0.23
CA PRO A 637 -12.25 24.43 -1.02
C PRO A 637 -12.12 24.61 -2.54
N HIS A 638 -11.85 25.83 -3.00
CA HIS A 638 -11.61 26.14 -4.42
C HIS A 638 -10.16 25.84 -4.81
N ALA A 639 -9.19 26.28 -4.00
CA ALA A 639 -7.78 25.96 -4.17
C ALA A 639 -7.54 24.45 -4.20
N SER A 640 -8.20 23.68 -3.32
CA SER A 640 -8.20 22.21 -3.32
C SER A 640 -8.60 21.62 -4.68
N ARG A 641 -9.78 22.02 -5.20
CA ARG A 641 -10.29 21.53 -6.49
C ARG A 641 -9.38 21.90 -7.66
N ILE A 642 -8.87 23.13 -7.69
CA ILE A 642 -7.97 23.61 -8.76
C ILE A 642 -6.62 22.88 -8.69
N CYS A 643 -6.02 22.72 -7.50
CA CYS A 643 -4.79 21.95 -7.32
C CYS A 643 -4.96 20.48 -7.75
N THR A 644 -6.12 19.89 -7.50
CA THR A 644 -6.42 18.52 -7.94
C THR A 644 -6.40 18.43 -9.48
N PHE A 645 -7.12 19.31 -10.16
CA PHE A 645 -7.13 19.37 -11.62
C PHE A 645 -5.74 19.64 -12.20
N TRP A 646 -5.01 20.62 -11.65
CA TRP A 646 -3.66 20.98 -12.11
C TRP A 646 -2.64 19.86 -11.84
N SER A 647 -2.78 19.11 -10.76
CA SER A 647 -1.99 17.90 -10.50
C SER A 647 -2.24 16.81 -11.54
N CYS A 648 -3.48 16.59 -11.95
CA CYS A 648 -3.79 15.68 -13.07
C CYS A 648 -3.15 16.14 -14.39
N VAL A 649 -3.17 17.45 -14.68
CA VAL A 649 -2.46 18.02 -15.86
C VAL A 649 -0.96 17.78 -15.77
N MET A 650 -0.33 18.05 -14.61
CA MET A 650 1.11 17.83 -14.41
C MET A 650 1.52 16.36 -14.56
N VAL A 651 0.73 15.42 -14.01
CA VAL A 651 0.98 13.98 -14.18
C VAL A 651 0.86 13.57 -15.65
N PHE A 652 -0.13 14.10 -16.39
CA PHE A 652 -0.27 13.85 -17.82
C PHE A 652 0.93 14.41 -18.62
N CYS A 653 1.31 15.68 -18.41
CA CYS A 653 2.44 16.30 -19.10
C CYS A 653 3.77 15.59 -18.84
N LYS A 654 4.06 15.23 -17.58
CA LYS A 654 5.28 14.48 -17.22
C LYS A 654 5.29 13.07 -17.82
N MET A 655 4.14 12.38 -17.91
CA MET A 655 4.03 11.09 -18.60
C MET A 655 4.21 11.21 -20.11
N ALA A 656 3.58 12.20 -20.75
CA ALA A 656 3.67 12.43 -22.19
C ALA A 656 5.11 12.76 -22.62
N TYR A 657 5.83 13.56 -21.84
CA TYR A 657 7.22 13.92 -22.12
C TYR A 657 8.18 12.70 -22.16
N GLN A 658 7.87 11.61 -21.45
CA GLN A 658 8.70 10.39 -21.50
C GLN A 658 8.60 9.63 -22.85
N LEU A 659 7.59 9.90 -23.69
CA LEU A 659 7.40 9.19 -24.96
C LEU A 659 8.61 9.34 -25.89
N LYS A 660 8.92 8.27 -26.64
CA LYS A 660 10.15 8.16 -27.45
C LYS A 660 10.26 9.20 -28.58
N PHE A 661 9.14 9.75 -29.05
CA PHE A 661 9.14 10.78 -30.10
C PHE A 661 9.79 12.09 -29.61
N VAL A 662 9.67 12.41 -28.32
CA VAL A 662 10.29 13.58 -27.72
C VAL A 662 11.80 13.34 -27.59
N LYS A 663 12.61 14.19 -28.24
CA LYS A 663 14.07 14.17 -28.17
C LYS A 663 14.56 15.50 -27.60
N PRO A 664 15.06 15.57 -26.35
CA PRO A 664 15.52 16.83 -25.76
C PRO A 664 16.56 17.56 -26.62
N LEU A 665 17.48 16.80 -27.21
CA LEU A 665 18.57 17.28 -28.07
C LEU A 665 18.10 18.00 -29.37
N THR A 666 16.84 17.90 -29.77
CA THR A 666 16.30 18.68 -30.91
C THR A 666 15.64 20.00 -30.51
N TYR A 667 15.54 20.27 -29.20
CA TYR A 667 14.92 21.48 -28.64
C TYR A 667 15.84 22.24 -27.68
N SER A 668 16.96 21.63 -27.25
CA SER A 668 17.94 22.24 -26.36
C SER A 668 18.80 23.29 -27.06
N SER A 669 18.94 24.47 -26.46
CA SER A 669 19.82 25.54 -26.97
C SER A 669 21.20 25.50 -26.31
N ASN A 670 22.26 25.49 -27.12
CA ASN A 670 23.62 25.79 -26.63
C ASN A 670 23.80 27.31 -26.59
N CYS A 671 23.85 27.90 -25.39
CA CYS A 671 24.11 29.32 -25.22
C CYS A 671 25.62 29.60 -25.34
N THR A 672 26.14 29.70 -26.57
CA THR A 672 27.50 30.20 -26.79
C THR A 672 27.59 31.67 -26.41
N GLN A 673 28.58 32.02 -25.58
CA GLN A 673 28.79 33.41 -25.16
C GLN A 673 29.14 34.29 -26.37
N SER A 674 28.53 35.47 -26.47
CA SER A 674 28.92 36.48 -27.45
C SER A 674 30.20 37.19 -27.01
N ASN A 675 31.04 37.61 -27.97
CA ASN A 675 32.31 38.29 -27.70
C ASN A 675 32.10 39.63 -26.96
N MET A 676 32.11 39.60 -25.63
CA MET A 676 32.19 40.79 -24.79
C MET A 676 33.64 41.26 -24.63
N THR A 677 33.82 42.53 -24.31
CA THR A 677 35.10 43.23 -24.45
C THR A 677 36.10 42.94 -23.32
N TYR A 678 37.36 43.28 -23.60
CA TYR A 678 38.62 42.88 -22.94
C TYR A 678 38.74 43.07 -21.41
N TYR A 679 37.75 43.67 -20.73
CA TYR A 679 37.82 44.05 -19.32
C TYR A 679 37.25 43.02 -18.32
N HIS A 680 36.70 41.90 -18.79
CA HIS A 680 35.88 40.99 -17.95
C HIS A 680 36.60 39.81 -17.28
N TYR A 681 37.91 39.66 -17.48
CA TYR A 681 38.62 38.37 -17.37
C TYR A 681 38.47 37.62 -16.01
N THR A 682 38.49 38.32 -14.87
CA THR A 682 38.62 37.68 -13.54
C THR A 682 37.39 36.91 -13.05
N ASN A 683 36.20 37.17 -13.59
CA ASN A 683 34.96 36.51 -13.16
C ASN A 683 34.39 35.56 -14.24
N MET A 684 35.09 35.40 -15.36
CA MET A 684 34.61 34.59 -16.49
C MET A 684 34.70 33.09 -16.17
N ASP A 685 35.77 32.66 -15.49
CA ASP A 685 35.94 31.25 -15.10
C ASP A 685 34.84 30.79 -14.12
N GLU A 686 34.44 31.64 -13.17
CA GLU A 686 33.30 31.38 -12.26
C GLU A 686 32.01 31.15 -13.07
N LEU A 687 31.76 31.98 -14.09
CA LEU A 687 30.56 31.87 -14.93
C LEU A 687 30.61 30.64 -15.85
N LEU A 688 31.75 30.31 -16.44
CA LEU A 688 31.92 29.14 -17.30
C LEU A 688 31.81 27.82 -16.52
N GLU A 689 32.34 27.77 -15.29
CA GLU A 689 32.26 26.57 -14.44
C GLU A 689 30.87 26.43 -13.77
N LYS A 690 30.31 27.51 -13.22
CA LYS A 690 29.13 27.45 -12.33
C LYS A 690 27.81 27.81 -13.01
N SER A 691 27.78 28.62 -14.08
CA SER A 691 26.52 29.07 -14.69
C SER A 691 25.79 27.98 -15.48
N LEU A 692 24.49 27.83 -15.24
CA LEU A 692 23.66 26.90 -16.01
C LEU A 692 23.53 27.30 -17.49
N LEU A 693 23.78 28.56 -17.88
CA LEU A 693 23.76 28.95 -19.30
C LEU A 693 24.92 28.34 -20.10
N TYR A 694 26.12 28.31 -19.51
CA TYR A 694 27.37 28.01 -20.23
C TYR A 694 27.88 26.58 -19.99
N LYS A 695 27.50 25.95 -18.87
CA LYS A 695 27.98 24.61 -18.48
C LYS A 695 27.42 23.46 -19.35
N ALA A 696 26.22 23.61 -19.92
CA ALA A 696 25.53 22.53 -20.64
C ALA A 696 24.44 23.06 -21.60
N PRO A 697 24.02 22.29 -22.63
CA PRO A 697 22.82 22.57 -23.42
C PRO A 697 21.58 22.78 -22.54
N VAL A 698 20.88 23.90 -22.73
CA VAL A 698 19.70 24.29 -21.95
C VAL A 698 18.44 23.67 -22.55
N ASP A 699 17.72 22.85 -21.77
CA ASP A 699 16.39 22.33 -22.16
C ASP A 699 15.26 23.30 -21.74
N PRO A 700 14.43 23.81 -22.67
CA PRO A 700 13.25 24.64 -22.33
C PRO A 700 12.25 23.95 -21.39
N ALA A 701 12.09 22.64 -21.49
CA ALA A 701 11.10 21.87 -20.76
C ALA A 701 11.43 21.78 -19.25
N HIS A 702 12.71 21.87 -18.90
CA HIS A 702 13.18 21.87 -17.51
C HIS A 702 12.67 23.10 -16.75
N TRP A 703 12.88 24.31 -17.29
CA TRP A 703 12.42 25.56 -16.67
C TRP A 703 10.89 25.65 -16.60
N PHE A 704 10.21 25.21 -17.66
CA PHE A 704 8.76 25.31 -17.73
C PHE A 704 8.06 24.44 -16.68
N GLY A 705 8.40 23.16 -16.56
CA GLY A 705 7.63 22.23 -15.70
C GLY A 705 8.41 21.10 -15.04
N GLY A 706 9.72 21.24 -14.85
CA GLY A 706 10.56 20.15 -14.30
C GLY A 706 10.53 18.90 -15.19
N LEU A 707 10.33 19.09 -16.50
CA LEU A 707 10.11 18.00 -17.46
C LEU A 707 11.45 17.35 -17.82
N LEU A 708 11.91 16.46 -16.95
CA LEU A 708 13.09 15.62 -17.15
C LEU A 708 12.72 14.34 -17.90
N LYS A 709 13.62 13.90 -18.79
CA LYS A 709 13.60 12.52 -19.30
C LYS A 709 14.22 11.60 -18.27
N CYS A 710 13.43 10.66 -17.81
CA CYS A 710 13.84 9.68 -16.80
C CYS A 710 14.15 8.34 -17.49
N SER A 711 14.99 7.53 -16.85
CA SER A 711 15.32 6.17 -17.31
C SER A 711 14.13 5.21 -17.13
N ASP A 712 14.34 3.90 -17.27
CA ASP A 712 13.27 2.88 -17.28
C ASP A 712 12.32 2.92 -16.06
N ASN A 713 12.75 3.51 -14.94
CA ASN A 713 11.90 3.80 -13.79
C ASN A 713 11.37 5.24 -13.81
N VAL A 714 10.11 5.38 -14.21
CA VAL A 714 9.40 6.65 -14.40
C VAL A 714 8.80 7.21 -13.09
N LEU A 715 8.45 6.31 -12.15
CA LEU A 715 7.80 6.66 -10.88
C LEU A 715 8.50 7.75 -10.05
N PRO A 716 9.85 7.80 -9.90
CA PRO A 716 10.53 8.85 -9.13
C PRO A 716 10.19 10.26 -9.59
N CYS A 717 10.05 10.47 -10.91
CA CYS A 717 9.85 11.78 -11.53
C CYS A 717 8.41 12.30 -11.43
N LEU A 718 7.46 11.38 -11.19
CA LEU A 718 6.04 11.69 -10.93
C LEU A 718 5.65 11.60 -9.46
N LYS A 719 6.50 11.02 -8.59
CA LYS A 719 6.27 10.85 -7.15
C LYS A 719 5.71 12.12 -6.49
N ASN A 720 6.32 13.26 -6.79
CA ASN A 720 5.92 14.58 -6.30
C ASN A 720 4.43 14.87 -6.58
N HIS A 721 4.06 15.02 -7.85
CA HIS A 721 2.69 15.34 -8.26
C HIS A 721 1.67 14.24 -7.89
N LEU A 722 2.07 12.96 -7.89
CA LEU A 722 1.24 11.86 -7.39
C LEU A 722 0.97 11.97 -5.88
N THR A 723 1.95 12.36 -5.06
CA THR A 723 1.71 12.58 -3.62
C THR A 723 0.82 13.79 -3.36
N ILE A 724 0.90 14.85 -4.18
CA ILE A 724 -0.10 15.94 -4.15
C ILE A 724 -1.50 15.37 -4.40
N LEU A 725 -1.70 14.61 -5.49
CA LEU A 725 -3.01 14.05 -5.83
C LEU A 725 -3.57 13.13 -4.74
N VAL A 726 -2.73 12.30 -4.12
CA VAL A 726 -3.14 11.41 -3.01
C VAL A 726 -3.53 12.20 -1.77
N LEU A 727 -2.81 13.29 -1.44
CA LEU A 727 -3.19 14.17 -0.33
C LEU A 727 -4.49 14.93 -0.61
N MET A 728 -4.69 15.40 -1.85
CA MET A 728 -5.96 16.02 -2.24
C MET A 728 -7.14 15.06 -2.07
N ALA A 729 -6.99 13.82 -2.55
CA ALA A 729 -8.01 12.80 -2.39
C ALA A 729 -8.26 12.47 -0.91
N LEU A 730 -7.20 12.43 -0.08
CA LEU A 730 -7.30 12.21 1.37
C LEU A 730 -8.16 13.30 2.04
N GLU A 731 -7.92 14.58 1.75
CA GLU A 731 -8.74 15.71 2.24
C GLU A 731 -10.23 15.52 1.92
N ALA A 732 -10.55 15.19 0.67
CA ALA A 732 -11.92 14.90 0.27
C ALA A 732 -12.52 13.67 0.99
N THR A 733 -11.73 12.61 1.26
CA THR A 733 -12.21 11.44 2.03
C THR A 733 -12.46 11.78 3.50
N VAL A 734 -11.63 12.60 4.14
CA VAL A 734 -11.71 12.95 5.57
C VAL A 734 -13.00 13.72 5.86
N HIS A 735 -13.26 14.79 5.11
CA HIS A 735 -14.48 15.58 5.30
C HIS A 735 -15.75 14.78 5.01
N ARG A 736 -15.72 13.86 4.02
CA ARG A 736 -16.86 12.98 3.72
C ARG A 736 -17.07 11.88 4.76
N HIS A 737 -16.00 11.29 5.29
CA HIS A 737 -16.11 10.31 6.37
C HIS A 737 -16.71 10.94 7.63
N GLN A 738 -16.31 12.16 7.98
CA GLN A 738 -16.87 12.90 9.10
C GLN A 738 -18.34 13.30 8.88
N LEU A 739 -18.72 13.72 7.67
CA LEU A 739 -20.11 14.00 7.33
C LEU A 739 -20.98 12.74 7.48
N PHE A 740 -20.52 11.60 6.94
CA PHE A 740 -21.21 10.31 7.07
C PHE A 740 -21.33 9.88 8.53
N TYR A 741 -20.23 9.95 9.31
CA TYR A 741 -20.21 9.61 10.73
C TYR A 741 -21.17 10.47 11.57
N ARG A 742 -21.30 11.77 11.25
CA ARG A 742 -22.26 12.66 11.92
C ARG A 742 -23.71 12.28 11.61
N ILE A 743 -24.05 12.08 10.34
CA ILE A 743 -25.41 11.72 9.92
C ILE A 743 -25.81 10.36 10.52
N GLN A 744 -24.93 9.37 10.47
CA GLN A 744 -25.18 8.03 11.02
C GLN A 744 -25.46 8.04 12.53
N ASN A 745 -24.81 8.93 13.28
CA ASN A 745 -24.94 9.03 14.74
C ASN A 745 -25.80 10.22 15.21
N GLN A 746 -26.46 10.95 14.29
CA GLN A 746 -27.25 12.16 14.55
C GLN A 746 -26.49 13.25 15.34
N LEU A 747 -25.18 13.37 15.10
CA LEU A 747 -24.30 14.32 15.80
C LEU A 747 -24.31 15.68 15.11
N VAL A 748 -24.67 16.72 15.86
CA VAL A 748 -24.59 18.12 15.43
C VAL A 748 -23.13 18.52 15.20
N LEU A 749 -22.88 19.42 14.24
CA LEU A 749 -21.55 19.99 14.02
C LEU A 749 -21.14 20.83 15.25
N PRO A 750 -20.02 20.53 15.94
CA PRO A 750 -19.61 21.26 17.13
C PRO A 750 -19.26 22.72 16.77
N PRO A 751 -19.65 23.71 17.60
CA PRO A 751 -19.42 25.13 17.31
C PRO A 751 -17.93 25.54 17.43
N THR A 752 -17.08 24.69 18.01
CA THR A 752 -15.63 24.86 18.09
C THR A 752 -14.89 23.70 17.43
N GLY A 753 -13.70 24.00 16.89
CA GLY A 753 -12.77 23.01 16.33
C GLY A 753 -12.00 22.20 17.38
N SER A 754 -12.67 21.77 18.46
CA SER A 754 -12.06 21.06 19.59
C SER A 754 -11.91 19.55 19.32
N VAL A 755 -10.90 18.91 19.92
CA VAL A 755 -10.68 17.45 19.87
C VAL A 755 -11.45 16.75 21.00
N PHE A 756 -11.41 17.31 22.21
CA PHE A 756 -12.17 16.84 23.36
C PHE A 756 -13.34 17.78 23.63
N TYR A 757 -14.58 17.29 23.52
CA TYR A 757 -15.78 18.14 23.65
C TYR A 757 -16.10 18.54 25.09
N ASP A 758 -15.78 17.69 26.06
CA ASP A 758 -16.16 17.81 27.47
C ASP A 758 -15.34 18.86 28.24
N MET A 759 -14.44 19.58 27.57
CA MET A 759 -13.36 20.38 28.18
C MET A 759 -13.54 21.87 27.90
N ALA A 760 -14.25 22.56 28.79
CA ALA A 760 -14.43 24.01 28.80
C ALA A 760 -13.34 24.72 29.63
N ARG A 761 -13.37 26.07 29.67
CA ARG A 761 -12.47 26.88 30.50
C ARG A 761 -12.63 26.59 31.98
N GLU A 762 -13.84 26.33 32.49
CA GLU A 762 -14.09 26.03 33.90
C GLU A 762 -13.21 24.84 34.35
N ASN A 763 -13.27 23.74 33.60
CA ASN A 763 -12.56 22.48 33.84
C ASN A 763 -11.02 22.57 33.70
N LEU A 764 -10.44 23.74 33.42
CA LEU A 764 -8.98 23.95 33.37
C LEU A 764 -8.34 23.78 34.75
N ASP A 765 -8.99 24.31 35.79
CA ASP A 765 -8.40 24.48 37.12
C ASP A 765 -8.61 23.25 38.04
N ASP A 766 -9.44 22.27 37.64
CA ASP A 766 -9.76 21.04 38.39
C ASP A 766 -8.56 20.12 38.65
N GLY A 767 -7.61 20.05 37.71
CA GLY A 767 -6.51 19.11 37.79
C GLY A 767 -5.67 18.98 36.52
N LEU A 768 -4.50 18.35 36.67
CA LEU A 768 -3.45 18.32 35.65
C LEU A 768 -3.90 17.68 34.33
N LEU A 769 -4.67 16.59 34.37
CA LEU A 769 -5.15 15.93 33.14
C LEU A 769 -6.18 16.78 32.38
N SER A 770 -7.09 17.45 33.09
CA SER A 770 -8.07 18.36 32.48
C SER A 770 -7.38 19.58 31.88
N CYS A 771 -6.37 20.13 32.57
CA CYS A 771 -5.49 21.18 32.08
C CYS A 771 -4.76 20.80 30.77
N ILE A 772 -4.15 19.61 30.72
CA ILE A 772 -3.50 19.09 29.50
C ILE A 772 -4.51 18.96 28.34
N LYS A 773 -5.72 18.42 28.59
CA LYS A 773 -6.78 18.31 27.58
C LYS A 773 -7.27 19.68 27.08
N TYR A 774 -7.42 20.66 27.98
CA TYR A 774 -7.77 22.03 27.62
C TYR A 774 -6.70 22.66 26.72
N PHE A 775 -5.41 22.56 27.06
CA PHE A 775 -4.34 23.10 26.22
C PHE A 775 -4.20 22.35 24.89
N ALA A 776 -4.47 21.04 24.84
CA ALA A 776 -4.55 20.30 23.57
C ALA A 776 -5.64 20.84 22.61
N ASN A 777 -6.76 21.34 23.15
CA ASN A 777 -7.79 22.03 22.36
C ASN A 777 -7.41 23.49 22.03
N TYR A 778 -6.95 24.27 23.01
CA TYR A 778 -6.99 25.74 22.97
C TYR A 778 -5.62 26.44 23.13
N SER A 779 -4.49 25.72 23.11
CA SER A 779 -3.15 26.32 23.20
C SER A 779 -2.93 27.43 22.16
N PHE A 780 -3.17 27.17 20.87
CA PHE A 780 -3.01 28.19 19.82
C PHE A 780 -4.03 29.34 19.95
N TYR A 781 -5.23 29.09 20.47
CA TYR A 781 -6.20 30.15 20.74
C TYR A 781 -5.69 31.12 21.81
N LYS A 782 -5.02 30.64 22.87
CA LYS A 782 -4.45 31.50 23.92
C LYS A 782 -3.11 32.13 23.55
N PHE A 783 -2.20 31.38 22.92
CA PHE A 783 -0.79 31.76 22.70
C PHE A 783 -0.43 32.03 21.22
N GLY A 784 -1.40 32.13 20.32
CA GLY A 784 -1.15 32.21 18.86
C GLY A 784 -0.32 33.42 18.42
N LEU A 785 -0.46 34.59 19.06
CA LEU A 785 0.38 35.78 18.79
C LEU A 785 1.83 35.52 19.19
N GLU A 786 2.03 34.98 20.39
CA GLU A 786 3.32 34.66 20.95
C GLU A 786 4.05 33.63 20.06
N ILE A 787 3.34 32.59 19.59
CA ILE A 787 3.83 31.61 18.62
C ILE A 787 4.18 32.28 17.28
N CYS A 788 3.32 33.14 16.73
CA CYS A 788 3.59 33.86 15.48
C CYS A 788 4.88 34.69 15.53
N PHE A 789 5.13 35.42 16.62
CA PHE A 789 6.35 36.21 16.76
C PHE A 789 7.62 35.35 16.91
N VAL A 790 7.53 34.21 17.60
CA VAL A 790 8.63 33.24 17.69
C VAL A 790 8.94 32.61 16.32
N VAL A 791 7.90 32.27 15.54
CA VAL A 791 8.07 31.78 14.16
C VAL A 791 8.66 32.87 13.26
N ALA A 792 8.26 34.14 13.41
CA ALA A 792 8.83 35.26 12.65
C ALA A 792 10.34 35.45 12.93
N ILE A 793 10.76 35.33 14.19
CA ILE A 793 12.20 35.38 14.53
C ILE A 793 12.93 34.14 14.03
N ASN A 794 12.29 32.96 13.98
CA ASN A 794 12.89 31.80 13.34
C ASN A 794 13.13 32.02 11.83
N VAL A 795 12.20 32.66 11.10
CA VAL A 795 12.42 33.07 9.70
C VAL A 795 13.63 33.98 9.59
N ILE A 796 13.67 35.06 10.37
CA ILE A 796 14.76 36.05 10.35
C ILE A 796 16.11 35.38 10.61
N ARG A 797 16.19 34.52 11.63
CA ARG A 797 17.39 33.77 12.02
C ARG A 797 17.88 32.79 10.94
N GLN A 798 16.98 32.12 10.22
CA GLN A 798 17.37 31.15 9.19
C GLN A 798 17.80 31.80 7.87
N ARG A 799 17.21 32.96 7.54
CA ARG A 799 17.44 33.65 6.25
C ARG A 799 18.59 34.65 6.27
N MET A 800 18.70 35.49 7.31
CA MET A 800 19.71 36.56 7.48
C MET A 800 19.98 37.40 6.21
N ASP A 801 18.96 37.61 5.38
CA ASP A 801 19.03 38.23 4.06
C ASP A 801 18.22 39.54 4.00
N PHE A 802 18.17 40.16 2.81
CA PHE A 802 17.34 41.34 2.59
C PHE A 802 15.86 41.13 2.97
N TYR A 803 15.28 39.95 2.68
CA TYR A 803 13.89 39.67 3.03
C TYR A 803 13.68 39.53 4.53
N ALA A 804 14.61 38.91 5.26
CA ALA A 804 14.62 38.88 6.72
C ALA A 804 14.60 40.29 7.33
N LEU A 805 15.22 41.29 6.68
CA LEU A 805 15.13 42.69 7.12
C LEU A 805 13.71 43.26 6.94
N THR A 806 13.00 42.87 5.87
CA THR A 806 11.58 43.24 5.68
C THR A 806 10.67 42.57 6.71
N HIS A 807 10.90 41.30 7.05
CA HIS A 807 10.17 40.59 8.11
C HIS A 807 10.46 41.18 9.49
N ALA A 808 11.71 41.54 9.80
CA ALA A 808 12.09 42.23 11.04
C ALA A 808 11.44 43.62 11.15
N SER A 809 11.36 44.36 10.04
CA SER A 809 10.70 45.68 9.99
C SER A 809 9.20 45.58 10.28
N TRP A 810 8.52 44.59 9.70
CA TRP A 810 7.12 44.30 10.04
C TRP A 810 6.92 43.81 11.47
N LEU A 811 7.84 42.99 12.01
CA LEU A 811 7.80 42.56 13.40
C LEU A 811 7.89 43.75 14.36
N ILE A 812 8.82 44.68 14.12
CA ILE A 812 8.95 45.93 14.91
C ILE A 812 7.68 46.80 14.77
N TYR A 813 7.11 46.92 13.56
CA TYR A 813 5.84 47.63 13.36
C TYR A 813 4.70 47.02 14.18
N LEU A 814 4.56 45.69 14.17
CA LEU A 814 3.52 44.99 14.94
C LEU A 814 3.75 45.14 16.45
N LEU A 815 4.99 44.97 16.94
CA LEU A 815 5.33 45.16 18.36
C LEU A 815 5.10 46.60 18.85
N SER A 816 5.20 47.60 17.98
CA SER A 816 4.83 48.99 18.30
C SER A 816 3.35 49.13 18.68
N ARG A 817 2.47 48.27 18.14
CA ARG A 817 1.03 48.21 18.44
C ARG A 817 0.76 47.44 19.73
N ARG A 818 1.29 47.93 20.86
CA ARG A 818 1.31 47.28 22.20
C ARG A 818 0.01 46.62 22.75
N ARG A 819 -1.16 46.90 22.16
CA ARG A 819 -2.48 46.35 22.56
C ARG A 819 -2.97 45.31 21.55
N ARG A 820 -3.48 44.17 22.01
CA ARG A 820 -4.02 43.07 21.19
C ARG A 820 -5.00 43.54 20.12
N LYS A 821 -5.95 44.43 20.47
CA LYS A 821 -6.95 44.96 19.51
C LYS A 821 -6.32 45.74 18.34
N ALA A 822 -5.31 46.57 18.63
CA ALA A 822 -4.60 47.35 17.60
C ALA A 822 -3.68 46.48 16.72
N MET A 823 -3.22 45.32 17.21
CA MET A 823 -2.59 44.30 16.37
C MET A 823 -3.60 43.64 15.43
N ALA A 824 -4.80 43.28 15.94
CA ALA A 824 -5.85 42.63 15.16
C ALA A 824 -6.31 43.47 13.95
N GLU A 825 -6.45 44.79 14.12
CA GLU A 825 -6.78 45.73 13.03
C GLU A 825 -5.72 45.78 11.91
N ALA A 826 -4.44 45.55 12.25
CA ALA A 826 -3.34 45.49 11.29
C ALA A 826 -3.13 44.09 10.68
N TRP A 827 -3.63 43.04 11.33
CA TRP A 827 -3.28 41.65 11.03
C TRP A 827 -3.67 41.17 9.62
N PRO A 828 -4.84 41.50 9.06
CA PRO A 828 -5.17 41.14 7.67
C PRO A 828 -4.19 41.73 6.64
N LYS A 829 -3.67 42.95 6.90
CA LYS A 829 -2.69 43.61 6.04
C LYS A 829 -1.34 42.89 6.09
N TYR A 830 -0.93 42.45 7.29
CA TYR A 830 0.27 41.64 7.48
C TYR A 830 0.16 40.27 6.79
N CYS A 831 -0.98 39.58 6.91
CA CYS A 831 -1.20 38.31 6.21
C CYS A 831 -1.18 38.46 4.67
N CYS A 832 -1.76 39.54 4.14
CA CYS A 832 -1.71 39.85 2.72
C CYS A 832 -0.27 40.19 2.24
N PHE A 833 0.50 40.93 3.04
CA PHE A 833 1.93 41.17 2.80
C PHE A 833 2.72 39.84 2.76
N LEU A 834 2.54 38.95 3.75
CA LEU A 834 3.22 37.66 3.80
C LEU A 834 2.90 36.77 2.59
N ALA A 835 1.63 36.69 2.17
CA ALA A 835 1.24 35.93 0.98
C ALA A 835 1.86 36.52 -0.31
N SER A 836 1.88 37.85 -0.42
CA SER A 836 2.40 38.56 -1.60
C SER A 836 3.93 38.47 -1.69
N ILE A 837 4.65 38.62 -0.58
CA ILE A 837 6.12 38.57 -0.55
C ILE A 837 6.62 37.14 -0.83
N ALA A 838 5.94 36.11 -0.29
CA ALA A 838 6.27 34.72 -0.57
C ALA A 838 6.03 34.35 -2.05
N ALA A 839 4.92 34.80 -2.65
CA ALA A 839 4.65 34.59 -4.07
C ALA A 839 5.69 35.27 -4.97
N PHE A 840 6.09 36.51 -4.63
CA PHE A 840 7.15 37.23 -5.35
C PHE A 840 8.52 36.53 -5.21
N GLN A 841 8.90 36.08 -4.01
CA GLN A 841 10.12 35.32 -3.80
C GLN A 841 10.15 34.02 -4.61
N TYR A 842 9.03 33.31 -4.77
CA TYR A 842 8.97 32.10 -5.61
C TYR A 842 9.20 32.46 -7.09
N LEU A 843 8.64 33.58 -7.56
CA LEU A 843 8.90 34.09 -8.91
C LEU A 843 10.39 34.44 -9.13
N LEU A 844 11.07 35.00 -8.12
CA LEU A 844 12.54 35.18 -8.17
C LEU A 844 13.30 33.85 -8.20
N CYS A 845 12.79 32.80 -7.56
CA CYS A 845 13.40 31.46 -7.64
C CYS A 845 13.24 30.79 -9.02
N ILE A 846 12.17 31.12 -9.78
CA ILE A 846 12.01 30.68 -11.18
C ILE A 846 12.99 31.42 -12.11
N GLY A 847 13.12 32.74 -11.93
CA GLY A 847 13.93 33.61 -12.78
C GLY A 847 13.45 33.68 -14.24
N LEU A 848 14.31 34.21 -15.11
CA LEU A 848 14.12 34.25 -16.56
C LEU A 848 14.31 32.87 -17.21
N PRO A 849 13.66 32.57 -18.35
CA PRO A 849 13.91 31.34 -19.10
C PRO A 849 15.36 31.30 -19.62
N PRO A 850 16.20 30.33 -19.22
CA PRO A 850 17.61 30.27 -19.63
C PRO A 850 17.80 30.06 -21.14
N VAL A 851 16.76 29.58 -21.84
CA VAL A 851 16.68 29.38 -23.30
C VAL A 851 16.89 30.69 -24.08
N LEU A 852 16.62 31.84 -23.45
CA LEU A 852 16.85 33.14 -24.08
C LEU A 852 18.34 33.49 -24.22
N CYS A 853 19.24 32.74 -23.56
CA CYS A 853 20.68 32.97 -23.53
C CYS A 853 21.09 34.41 -23.14
N GLN A 854 20.26 35.09 -22.37
CA GLN A 854 20.49 36.44 -21.85
C GLN A 854 20.80 36.37 -20.35
N ASP A 855 21.97 36.90 -19.96
CA ASP A 855 22.40 36.98 -18.58
C ASP A 855 21.83 38.22 -17.86
N TYR A 856 21.80 38.20 -16.53
CA TYR A 856 21.11 39.26 -15.77
C TYR A 856 21.86 40.61 -15.74
N PRO A 857 21.15 41.76 -15.61
CA PRO A 857 21.75 43.09 -15.60
C PRO A 857 22.86 43.32 -14.54
N TRP A 858 22.82 42.63 -13.39
CA TRP A 858 23.87 42.73 -12.36
C TRP A 858 25.17 41.96 -12.69
N ARG A 859 25.15 41.10 -13.72
CA ARG A 859 26.34 40.44 -14.30
C ARG A 859 26.87 41.16 -15.55
N THR A 860 26.04 41.94 -16.25
CA THR A 860 26.35 42.55 -17.56
C THR A 860 26.46 44.08 -17.56
N SER A 861 26.04 44.77 -16.50
CA SER A 861 26.19 46.23 -16.38
C SER A 861 27.50 46.65 -15.71
N HIS A 862 27.86 47.93 -15.87
CA HIS A 862 29.06 48.55 -15.30
C HIS A 862 29.15 48.45 -13.76
N TRP A 863 28.04 48.16 -13.06
CA TRP A 863 27.98 48.00 -11.61
C TRP A 863 28.01 46.52 -11.23
N LEU A 864 29.11 45.83 -11.55
CA LEU A 864 29.26 44.40 -11.37
C LEU A 864 29.09 44.00 -9.88
N LEU A 865 28.00 43.30 -9.55
CA LEU A 865 27.73 42.86 -8.18
C LEU A 865 28.48 41.55 -7.89
N HIS A 866 29.11 41.46 -6.71
CA HIS A 866 29.82 40.26 -6.29
C HIS A 866 28.85 39.10 -5.99
N SER A 867 29.23 37.85 -6.30
CA SER A 867 28.38 36.66 -6.14
C SER A 867 27.76 36.54 -4.72
N ASN A 868 28.50 36.90 -3.67
CA ASN A 868 27.97 36.92 -2.30
C ASN A 868 26.93 38.02 -2.04
N LEU A 869 27.06 39.20 -2.65
CA LEU A 869 26.07 40.28 -2.51
C LEU A 869 24.77 39.93 -3.24
N ILE A 870 24.87 39.30 -4.41
CA ILE A 870 23.72 38.79 -5.18
C ILE A 870 22.92 37.77 -4.33
N LYS A 871 23.63 36.84 -3.65
CA LYS A 871 23.00 35.90 -2.70
C LYS A 871 22.31 36.61 -1.52
N TRP A 872 22.95 37.60 -0.89
CA TRP A 872 22.37 38.30 0.27
C TRP A 872 21.15 39.16 -0.09
N LEU A 873 21.13 39.75 -1.29
CA LEU A 873 19.96 40.45 -1.83
C LEU A 873 18.84 39.51 -2.29
N TYR A 874 19.09 38.19 -2.31
CA TYR A 874 18.19 37.14 -2.78
C TYR A 874 17.68 37.41 -4.21
N LEU A 875 18.59 37.87 -5.08
CA LEU A 875 18.34 38.09 -6.51
C LEU A 875 18.43 36.75 -7.27
N PRO A 876 17.73 36.61 -8.41
CA PRO A 876 17.96 35.49 -9.32
C PRO A 876 19.36 35.58 -9.95
N ASP A 877 19.99 34.44 -10.19
CA ASP A 877 21.28 34.34 -10.88
C ASP A 877 21.44 32.95 -11.48
N PHE A 878 22.15 32.83 -12.61
CA PHE A 878 22.36 31.52 -13.25
C PHE A 878 23.54 30.75 -12.67
N ALA A 879 24.48 31.40 -11.98
CA ALA A 879 25.62 30.78 -11.31
C ALA A 879 25.35 30.55 -9.80
N LYS A 880 24.93 31.58 -9.05
CA LYS A 880 24.67 31.50 -7.60
C LYS A 880 23.19 31.67 -7.28
N ARG A 881 22.41 30.64 -7.60
CA ARG A 881 20.95 30.60 -7.47
C ARG A 881 20.45 30.90 -6.05
N PRO A 882 19.29 31.57 -5.90
CA PRO A 882 18.64 31.76 -4.59
C PRO A 882 18.16 30.41 -4.01
N ASP A 883 18.47 30.18 -2.73
CA ASP A 883 18.13 28.96 -1.99
C ASP A 883 16.62 28.90 -1.68
N ALA A 884 15.84 28.29 -2.58
CA ALA A 884 14.37 28.22 -2.47
C ALA A 884 13.84 27.57 -1.18
N SER A 885 14.66 26.77 -0.48
CA SER A 885 14.31 26.12 0.79
C SER A 885 13.87 27.11 1.87
N PHE A 886 14.35 28.36 1.82
CA PHE A 886 13.95 29.40 2.77
C PHE A 886 12.45 29.70 2.76
N LEU A 887 11.78 29.63 1.59
CA LEU A 887 10.36 29.93 1.44
C LEU A 887 9.46 28.99 2.27
N LEU A 888 9.97 27.83 2.69
CA LEU A 888 9.27 26.97 3.63
C LEU A 888 9.05 27.65 4.99
N TYR A 889 10.05 28.39 5.48
CA TYR A 889 9.95 29.11 6.75
C TYR A 889 8.98 30.29 6.64
N ASP A 890 9.02 31.04 5.54
CA ASP A 890 8.07 32.13 5.26
C ASP A 890 6.64 31.61 5.13
N PHE A 891 6.47 30.43 4.52
CA PHE A 891 5.17 29.75 4.46
C PHE A 891 4.69 29.26 5.84
N LEU A 892 5.58 28.75 6.69
CA LEU A 892 5.23 28.38 8.07
C LEU A 892 4.83 29.61 8.92
N LEU A 893 5.46 30.76 8.68
CA LEU A 893 5.04 32.05 9.24
C LEU A 893 3.67 32.48 8.72
N LEU A 894 3.41 32.37 7.40
CA LEU A 894 2.12 32.66 6.78
C LEU A 894 0.99 31.75 7.32
N LEU A 895 1.27 30.45 7.52
CA LEU A 895 0.35 29.48 8.14
C LEU A 895 0.06 29.80 9.62
N ALA A 896 1.07 30.20 10.40
CA ALA A 896 0.85 30.67 11.76
C ALA A 896 0.00 31.96 11.77
N ALA A 897 0.33 32.92 10.89
CA ALA A 897 -0.36 34.20 10.80
C ALA A 897 -1.83 34.06 10.35
N SER A 898 -2.15 33.18 9.40
CA SER A 898 -3.53 32.94 8.98
C SER A 898 -4.37 32.27 10.07
N LEU A 899 -3.80 31.32 10.81
CA LEU A 899 -4.46 30.73 11.99
C LEU A 899 -4.69 31.79 13.08
N GLN A 900 -3.76 32.73 13.29
CA GLN A 900 -3.95 33.83 14.23
C GLN A 900 -4.97 34.87 13.74
N TRP A 901 -5.13 35.07 12.43
CA TRP A 901 -6.28 35.83 11.88
C TRP A 901 -7.59 35.13 12.27
N GLN A 902 -7.71 33.81 12.02
CA GLN A 902 -8.91 33.07 12.41
C GLN A 902 -9.21 33.19 13.92
N VAL A 903 -8.18 33.13 14.79
CA VAL A 903 -8.33 33.36 16.24
C VAL A 903 -8.90 34.75 16.56
N PHE A 904 -8.51 35.80 15.83
CA PHE A 904 -9.09 37.14 16.00
C PHE A 904 -10.56 37.25 15.55
N GLU A 905 -11.00 36.44 14.58
CA GLU A 905 -12.42 36.36 14.20
C GLU A 905 -13.22 35.49 15.18
N ASP A 906 -12.63 34.39 15.66
CA ASP A 906 -13.27 33.45 16.59
C ASP A 906 -13.37 34.00 18.02
N GLU A 907 -12.42 34.81 18.51
CA GLU A 907 -12.50 35.45 19.84
C GLU A 907 -13.64 36.49 19.97
N ASN A 908 -14.28 36.85 18.85
CA ASN A 908 -15.45 37.71 18.85
C ASN A 908 -16.79 36.96 18.94
N LYS A 909 -16.79 35.61 18.88
CA LYS A 909 -17.99 34.78 18.91
C LYS A 909 -18.32 34.34 20.34
N LEU A 910 -19.52 34.66 20.83
CA LEU A 910 -19.93 34.38 22.23
C LEU A 910 -19.79 32.91 22.63
N VAL A 911 -20.17 31.97 21.74
CA VAL A 911 -20.07 30.52 21.99
C VAL A 911 -18.61 30.08 22.20
N VAL A 912 -17.67 30.68 21.47
CA VAL A 912 -16.23 30.39 21.61
C VAL A 912 -15.71 30.96 22.94
N ARG A 913 -16.14 32.18 23.34
CA ARG A 913 -15.79 32.77 24.64
C ARG A 913 -16.27 31.93 25.81
N MET A 914 -17.49 31.38 25.76
CA MET A 914 -18.01 30.50 26.82
C MET A 914 -17.17 29.21 26.94
N GLN A 915 -16.85 28.55 25.82
CA GLN A 915 -16.10 27.29 25.86
C GLN A 915 -14.60 27.46 26.14
N ALA A 916 -13.94 28.42 25.50
CA ALA A 916 -12.49 28.62 25.60
C ALA A 916 -12.08 29.69 26.64
N GLY A 917 -13.03 30.44 27.21
CA GLY A 917 -12.79 31.59 28.07
C GLY A 917 -12.27 32.82 27.31
N ASP A 918 -12.42 34.00 27.89
CA ASP A 918 -11.95 35.25 27.28
C ASP A 918 -10.42 35.30 27.07
N ASN A 919 -10.01 36.14 26.12
CA ASN A 919 -8.62 36.33 25.68
C ASN A 919 -8.20 37.82 25.67
N ILE A 920 -8.99 38.67 26.33
CA ILE A 920 -8.82 40.13 26.38
C ILE A 920 -7.74 40.48 27.42
N GLU A 921 -6.91 41.46 27.12
CA GLU A 921 -5.89 41.98 28.06
C GLU A 921 -6.59 42.66 29.26
N ILE A 922 -6.21 42.27 30.48
CA ILE A 922 -6.74 42.82 31.74
C ILE A 922 -6.42 44.32 31.85
N SER A 923 -7.32 45.11 32.43
CA SER A 923 -7.07 46.55 32.61
C SER A 923 -5.88 46.78 33.53
N HIS A 924 -4.88 47.52 33.04
CA HIS A 924 -3.58 47.69 33.73
C HIS A 924 -3.65 48.55 35.02
N SER A 925 -4.84 48.91 35.46
CA SER A 925 -5.13 49.74 36.65
C SER A 925 -5.90 48.99 37.75
N LEU A 926 -6.21 47.70 37.58
CA LEU A 926 -6.77 46.87 38.65
C LEU A 926 -5.75 46.71 39.79
N ASP A 927 -6.15 47.04 41.01
CA ASP A 927 -5.37 46.78 42.22
C ASP A 927 -5.82 45.46 42.88
N PRO A 928 -4.90 44.61 43.39
CA PRO A 928 -5.25 43.36 44.05
C PRO A 928 -6.21 43.46 45.25
N ALA A 929 -6.43 44.63 45.85
CA ALA A 929 -7.42 44.79 46.92
C ALA A 929 -8.87 44.48 46.48
N GLY A 930 -9.23 44.70 45.21
CA GLY A 930 -10.55 44.36 44.66
C GLY A 930 -10.65 42.98 44.02
N LEU A 931 -9.61 42.12 44.14
CA LEU A 931 -9.47 40.92 43.33
C LEU A 931 -10.57 39.87 43.57
N SER A 932 -11.09 39.77 44.80
CA SER A 932 -12.13 38.81 45.18
C SER A 932 -13.52 39.15 44.65
N GLU A 933 -13.76 40.38 44.20
CA GLU A 933 -15.07 40.84 43.71
C GLU A 933 -15.22 40.66 42.19
N TYR A 934 -14.09 40.56 41.47
CA TYR A 934 -14.06 40.55 39.99
C TYR A 934 -13.39 39.32 39.36
N SER A 935 -12.82 38.39 40.13
CA SER A 935 -12.12 37.21 39.58
C SER A 935 -12.85 35.89 39.79
N LEU A 936 -13.08 35.17 38.69
CA LEU A 936 -13.61 33.79 38.68
C LEU A 936 -12.52 32.72 38.93
N VAL A 937 -11.28 33.11 39.25
CA VAL A 937 -10.12 32.21 39.35
C VAL A 937 -9.85 31.86 40.82
N PRO A 938 -9.72 30.57 41.20
CA PRO A 938 -9.45 30.19 42.58
C PRO A 938 -8.03 30.56 43.03
N ASN A 939 -7.86 30.86 44.32
CA ASN A 939 -6.56 31.13 44.92
C ASN A 939 -5.70 29.86 45.01
N PHE A 940 -4.65 29.80 44.20
CA PHE A 940 -3.74 28.66 44.05
C PHE A 940 -2.46 28.74 44.91
N ILE A 941 -2.22 29.85 45.62
CA ILE A 941 -0.94 30.09 46.36
C ILE A 941 -0.66 28.99 47.39
N HIS A 942 -1.71 28.42 47.97
CA HIS A 942 -1.66 27.41 49.03
C HIS A 942 -1.37 25.98 48.51
N CYS A 943 -1.02 25.80 47.22
CA CYS A 943 -0.57 24.53 46.63
C CYS A 943 -1.45 23.29 46.97
N ARG A 944 -2.79 23.45 46.94
CA ARG A 944 -3.73 22.36 47.28
C ARG A 944 -3.71 21.19 46.31
N SER A 945 -3.19 21.39 45.09
CA SER A 945 -3.06 20.35 44.07
C SER A 945 -1.69 20.42 43.38
N TYR A 946 -1.29 19.33 42.71
CA TYR A 946 -0.12 19.32 41.82
C TYR A 946 -0.21 20.37 40.71
N LEU A 947 -1.43 20.68 40.23
CA LEU A 947 -1.64 21.74 39.26
C LEU A 947 -1.31 23.12 39.86
N ASP A 948 -1.68 23.35 41.12
CA ASP A 948 -1.41 24.61 41.81
C ASP A 948 0.07 24.80 42.14
N LEU A 949 0.79 23.72 42.47
CA LEU A 949 2.26 23.75 42.58
C LEU A 949 2.91 24.20 41.26
N VAL A 950 2.46 23.67 40.12
CA VAL A 950 2.92 24.09 38.78
C VAL A 950 2.52 25.56 38.50
N LYS A 951 1.32 26.00 38.89
CA LYS A 951 0.91 27.42 38.81
C LYS A 951 1.85 28.31 39.64
N VAL A 952 2.20 27.95 40.88
CA VAL A 952 3.13 28.75 41.71
C VAL A 952 4.52 28.83 41.06
N ILE A 953 5.07 27.71 40.58
CA ILE A 953 6.35 27.70 39.85
C ILE A 953 6.31 28.65 38.64
N LEU A 954 5.24 28.58 37.84
CA LEU A 954 5.11 29.38 36.61
C LEU A 954 4.79 30.86 36.86
N PHE A 955 3.87 31.20 37.77
CA PHE A 955 3.42 32.58 37.98
C PHE A 955 4.28 33.38 38.98
N ARG A 956 5.00 32.71 39.91
CA ARG A 956 5.87 33.37 40.92
C ARG A 956 7.35 33.35 40.53
N TYR A 957 7.89 32.19 40.14
CA TYR A 957 9.34 32.01 40.00
C TYR A 957 9.88 32.23 38.58
N HIS A 958 9.04 32.14 37.55
CA HIS A 958 9.46 32.31 36.16
C HIS A 958 10.15 33.66 35.90
N PHE A 959 9.73 34.74 36.57
CA PHE A 959 10.37 36.07 36.44
C PHE A 959 11.89 36.01 36.70
N TRP A 960 12.32 35.35 37.78
CA TRP A 960 13.73 35.24 38.14
C TRP A 960 14.50 34.32 37.19
N PHE A 961 13.85 33.27 36.68
CA PHE A 961 14.39 32.43 35.62
C PHE A 961 14.61 33.22 34.31
N VAL A 962 13.68 34.10 33.92
CA VAL A 962 13.87 34.96 32.74
C VAL A 962 14.98 35.99 32.95
N LEU A 963 15.16 36.54 34.15
CA LEU A 963 16.35 37.37 34.46
C LEU A 963 17.66 36.58 34.34
N CYS A 964 17.69 35.33 34.80
CA CYS A 964 18.86 34.45 34.60
C CYS A 964 19.14 34.19 33.11
N LEU A 965 18.11 33.97 32.28
CA LEU A 965 18.28 33.85 30.83
C LEU A 965 18.80 35.14 30.19
N ILE A 966 18.29 36.31 30.58
CA ILE A 966 18.79 37.62 30.10
C ILE A 966 20.27 37.80 30.45
N PHE A 967 20.68 37.41 31.66
CA PHE A 967 22.09 37.41 32.05
C PHE A 967 22.93 36.49 31.14
N MET A 968 22.48 35.25 30.93
CA MET A 968 23.16 34.29 30.04
C MET A 968 23.25 34.81 28.59
N THR A 969 22.23 35.50 28.06
CA THR A 969 22.33 36.13 26.73
C THR A 969 23.26 37.34 26.69
N GLY A 970 23.47 38.00 27.83
CA GLY A 970 24.45 39.08 28.00
C GLY A 970 25.90 38.61 28.23
N THR A 971 26.14 37.35 28.60
CA THR A 971 27.49 36.82 28.89
C THR A 971 27.99 35.75 27.93
N THR A 972 27.12 35.02 27.23
CA THR A 972 27.53 33.89 26.37
C THR A 972 28.25 34.30 25.09
N ARG A 973 27.99 35.52 24.58
CA ARG A 973 28.66 36.16 23.43
C ARG A 973 29.17 37.55 23.83
N ILE A 974 30.31 37.96 23.27
CA ILE A 974 30.85 39.30 23.39
C ILE A 974 30.40 40.12 22.17
N ASN A 975 29.74 41.25 22.41
CA ASN A 975 29.40 42.28 21.42
C ASN A 975 28.76 43.48 22.15
N ILE A 976 28.71 44.63 21.50
CA ILE A 976 28.13 45.85 22.07
C ILE A 976 26.65 45.74 22.47
N PHE A 977 25.87 44.84 21.85
CA PHE A 977 24.45 44.63 22.21
C PHE A 977 24.28 43.87 23.54
N CYS A 978 25.22 43.01 23.90
CA CYS A 978 25.21 42.29 25.19
C CYS A 978 25.30 43.24 26.40
N VAL A 979 25.90 44.42 26.25
CA VAL A 979 25.92 45.47 27.29
C VAL A 979 24.50 45.91 27.68
N GLY A 980 23.59 46.05 26.71
CA GLY A 980 22.20 46.44 26.99
C GLY A 980 21.42 45.36 27.75
N TYR A 981 21.64 44.08 27.42
CA TYR A 981 21.09 42.94 28.17
C TYR A 981 21.59 42.93 29.62
N LEU A 982 22.90 43.13 29.85
CA LEU A 982 23.48 43.17 31.19
C LEU A 982 22.95 44.36 32.02
N LEU A 983 22.90 45.56 31.44
CA LEU A 983 22.32 46.75 32.10
C LEU A 983 20.85 46.53 32.49
N ALA A 984 20.04 45.96 31.59
CA ALA A 984 18.65 45.60 31.89
C ALA A 984 18.57 44.55 33.00
N CYS A 985 19.42 43.52 32.98
CA CYS A 985 19.47 42.49 34.02
C CYS A 985 19.80 43.06 35.39
N PHE A 986 20.86 43.87 35.52
CA PHE A 986 21.22 44.48 36.80
C PHE A 986 20.14 45.44 37.32
N TYR A 987 19.49 46.19 36.43
CA TYR A 987 18.34 47.04 36.79
C TYR A 987 17.18 46.21 37.36
N PHE A 988 16.75 45.16 36.66
CA PHE A 988 15.64 44.31 37.11
C PHE A 988 15.99 43.43 38.31
N MET A 989 17.25 43.02 38.52
CA MET A 989 17.66 42.34 39.75
C MET A 989 17.63 43.30 40.95
N ARG A 990 18.14 44.53 40.81
CA ARG A 990 18.15 45.53 41.89
C ARG A 990 16.76 46.04 42.27
N PHE A 991 15.88 46.25 41.29
CA PHE A 991 14.56 46.86 41.51
C PHE A 991 13.37 45.90 41.37
N GLY A 992 13.58 44.64 40.98
CA GLY A 992 12.52 43.68 40.63
C GLY A 992 11.44 43.52 41.69
N GLN A 993 11.82 43.32 42.96
CA GLN A 993 10.86 43.18 44.06
C GLN A 993 10.00 44.43 44.27
N SER A 994 10.56 45.64 44.10
CA SER A 994 9.79 46.89 44.23
C SER A 994 8.96 47.20 42.98
N LEU A 995 9.36 46.71 41.81
CA LEU A 995 8.61 46.77 40.55
C LEU A 995 7.41 45.81 40.54
N GLN A 996 7.53 44.61 41.11
CA GLN A 996 6.42 43.64 41.23
C GLN A 996 5.29 44.13 42.15
N LEU A 997 5.61 45.00 43.12
CA LEU A 997 4.65 45.62 44.04
C LEU A 997 3.94 46.86 43.46
N LYS A 998 4.39 47.38 42.31
CA LYS A 998 3.75 48.49 41.59
C LYS A 998 2.59 48.00 40.71
N PRO A 999 1.64 48.87 40.32
CA PRO A 999 0.60 48.50 39.38
C PRO A 999 1.19 47.98 38.05
N VAL A 1000 0.52 46.97 37.48
CA VAL A 1000 1.01 46.18 36.34
C VAL A 1000 1.39 47.05 35.12
N LYS A 1001 0.76 48.22 34.97
CA LYS A 1001 1.07 49.26 33.97
C LYS A 1001 2.55 49.68 33.93
N ASP A 1002 3.22 49.80 35.08
CA ASP A 1002 4.57 50.35 35.16
C ASP A 1002 5.63 49.29 34.80
N ILE A 1003 5.49 48.08 35.35
CA ILE A 1003 6.36 46.95 35.02
C ILE A 1003 6.20 46.54 33.54
N LEU A 1004 4.97 46.51 33.00
CA LEU A 1004 4.75 46.25 31.57
C LEU A 1004 5.38 47.31 30.66
N ARG A 1005 5.39 48.60 31.06
CA ARG A 1005 6.02 49.64 30.25
C ARG A 1005 7.52 49.38 30.07
N LEU A 1006 8.21 49.02 31.16
CA LEU A 1006 9.63 48.68 31.16
C LEU A 1006 9.90 47.36 30.42
N TRP A 1007 9.02 46.37 30.57
CA TRP A 1007 9.13 45.08 29.88
C TRP A 1007 8.91 45.19 28.37
N ASP A 1008 7.94 46.00 27.92
CA ASP A 1008 7.74 46.34 26.51
C ASP A 1008 8.99 47.02 25.90
N TYR A 1009 9.71 47.86 26.66
CA TYR A 1009 10.97 48.47 26.19
C TYR A 1009 12.08 47.43 26.05
N LEU A 1010 12.17 46.43 26.95
CA LEU A 1010 13.13 45.33 26.82
C LEU A 1010 12.80 44.43 25.61
N ILE A 1011 11.52 44.13 25.36
CA ILE A 1011 11.08 43.41 24.17
C ILE A 1011 11.42 44.21 22.89
N ALA A 1012 11.18 45.52 22.88
CA ALA A 1012 11.55 46.38 21.76
C ALA A 1012 13.07 46.42 21.54
N TYR A 1013 13.87 46.42 22.61
CA TYR A 1013 15.33 46.34 22.54
C TYR A 1013 15.78 45.03 21.88
N THR A 1014 15.29 43.88 22.35
CA THR A 1014 15.66 42.57 21.75
C THR A 1014 15.26 42.46 20.28
N ALA A 1015 14.08 42.94 19.90
CA ALA A 1015 13.67 42.99 18.49
C ALA A 1015 14.58 43.91 17.63
N LEU A 1016 15.04 45.04 18.19
CA LEU A 1016 15.99 45.93 17.53
C LEU A 1016 17.38 45.31 17.40
N VAL A 1017 17.88 44.59 18.42
CA VAL A 1017 19.15 43.84 18.34
C VAL A 1017 19.10 42.77 17.26
N ILE A 1018 18.00 42.03 17.15
CA ILE A 1018 17.80 41.03 16.08
C ILE A 1018 17.82 41.69 14.69
N ALA A 1019 17.12 42.83 14.52
CA ALA A 1019 17.12 43.57 13.26
C ALA A 1019 18.50 44.18 12.93
N ALA A 1020 19.24 44.67 13.94
CA ALA A 1020 20.58 45.23 13.79
C ALA A 1020 21.60 44.15 13.41
N LYS A 1021 21.61 43.00 14.08
CA LYS A 1021 22.47 41.86 13.72
C LYS A 1021 22.21 41.39 12.29
N ASN A 1022 20.95 41.35 11.84
CA ASN A 1022 20.63 41.04 10.45
C ASN A 1022 21.12 42.13 9.47
N LEU A 1023 20.97 43.41 9.80
CA LEU A 1023 21.50 44.50 8.96
C LEU A 1023 23.04 44.42 8.84
N LEU A 1024 23.74 44.08 9.91
CA LEU A 1024 25.20 43.90 9.91
C LEU A 1024 25.67 42.64 9.15
N ALA A 1025 24.78 41.67 8.92
CA ALA A 1025 25.07 40.49 8.11
C ALA A 1025 25.43 40.83 6.66
N ILE A 1026 25.01 41.99 6.11
CA ILE A 1026 25.46 42.43 4.78
C ILE A 1026 26.98 42.64 4.74
N GLY A 1027 27.58 43.21 5.79
CA GLY A 1027 29.03 43.36 5.90
C GLY A 1027 29.70 42.00 6.05
N ALA A 1028 29.20 41.20 7.00
CA ALA A 1028 29.76 39.90 7.35
C ALA A 1028 29.70 38.86 6.22
N CYS A 1029 28.68 38.89 5.35
CA CYS A 1029 28.49 37.91 4.28
C CYS A 1029 28.90 38.41 2.89
N ALA A 1030 28.76 39.71 2.58
CA ALA A 1030 29.03 40.23 1.24
C ALA A 1030 30.39 40.94 1.09
N TYR A 1031 31.00 41.43 2.18
CA TYR A 1031 32.17 42.31 2.15
C TYR A 1031 33.31 41.89 3.11
N LEU A 1032 33.29 40.65 3.63
CA LEU A 1032 34.16 40.20 4.73
C LEU A 1032 35.66 40.45 4.47
N SER A 1033 36.19 40.04 3.31
CA SER A 1033 37.61 40.23 2.94
C SER A 1033 38.04 41.71 2.87
N LYS A 1034 37.14 42.60 2.43
CA LYS A 1034 37.37 44.06 2.43
C LYS A 1034 37.30 44.65 3.84
N LEU A 1035 36.50 44.08 4.74
CA LEU A 1035 36.40 44.52 6.13
C LEU A 1035 37.56 43.99 7.00
N GLN A 1036 38.04 42.76 6.78
CA GLN A 1036 39.22 42.20 7.46
C GLN A 1036 40.47 43.06 7.20
N THR A 1037 40.70 43.42 5.93
CA THR A 1037 41.87 44.18 5.49
C THR A 1037 41.86 45.67 5.87
N SER A 1038 40.71 46.26 6.21
CA SER A 1038 40.59 47.71 6.45
C SER A 1038 39.96 48.12 7.79
N HIS A 1039 39.12 47.27 8.40
CA HIS A 1039 38.27 47.62 9.54
C HIS A 1039 38.06 46.44 10.53
N CYS A 1040 39.09 45.64 10.83
CA CYS A 1040 38.98 44.49 11.77
C CYS A 1040 38.35 44.85 13.13
N TRP A 1041 38.61 46.06 13.67
CA TRP A 1041 38.00 46.56 14.90
C TRP A 1041 36.45 46.56 14.85
N LEU A 1042 35.86 46.81 13.69
CA LEU A 1042 34.42 46.85 13.47
C LEU A 1042 33.83 45.43 13.50
N ILE A 1043 34.55 44.46 12.92
CA ILE A 1043 34.18 43.03 12.96
C ILE A 1043 34.10 42.55 14.41
N GLN A 1044 35.14 42.82 15.21
CA GLN A 1044 35.22 42.38 16.60
C GLN A 1044 34.20 43.09 17.51
N THR A 1045 34.03 44.41 17.40
CA THR A 1045 33.11 45.19 18.27
C THR A 1045 31.65 44.72 18.20
N PHE A 1046 31.22 44.25 17.03
CA PHE A 1046 29.84 43.81 16.77
C PHE A 1046 29.67 42.28 16.67
N GLY A 1047 30.75 41.50 16.69
CA GLY A 1047 30.72 40.05 16.48
C GLY A 1047 30.27 39.67 15.07
N MET A 1048 30.84 40.30 14.03
CA MET A 1048 30.41 40.10 12.64
C MET A 1048 30.99 38.82 12.03
N PHE A 1049 30.15 37.83 11.74
CA PHE A 1049 30.51 36.63 11.00
C PHE A 1049 29.31 36.07 10.23
N CYS A 1050 29.53 35.46 9.06
CA CYS A 1050 28.44 34.93 8.23
C CYS A 1050 28.06 33.50 8.66
N THR A 1051 26.92 33.34 9.35
CA THR A 1051 26.50 32.03 9.90
C THR A 1051 25.75 31.13 8.91
N ILE A 1052 25.66 31.49 7.63
CA ILE A 1052 24.89 30.76 6.61
C ILE A 1052 25.84 30.05 5.63
N PRO A 1053 25.62 28.75 5.31
CA PRO A 1053 26.47 28.02 4.38
C PRO A 1053 26.34 28.50 2.92
N GLY A 1054 27.38 28.23 2.13
CA GLY A 1054 27.39 28.56 0.69
C GLY A 1054 27.55 30.04 0.38
N TYR A 1055 28.17 30.80 1.27
CA TYR A 1055 28.90 32.02 0.92
C TYR A 1055 30.35 31.62 0.61
N ASP A 1056 30.94 32.21 -0.43
CA ASP A 1056 32.35 31.95 -0.75
C ASP A 1056 33.18 32.85 0.17
N ILE A 1057 33.90 32.24 1.11
CA ILE A 1057 34.76 32.94 2.07
C ILE A 1057 36.17 32.39 1.85
N ASP A 1058 37.05 33.24 1.35
CA ASP A 1058 38.45 32.89 1.12
C ASP A 1058 39.13 32.58 2.47
N PRO A 1059 39.94 31.51 2.57
CA PRO A 1059 40.71 31.26 3.79
C PRO A 1059 41.68 32.43 4.03
N PRO A 1060 41.94 32.83 5.29
CA PRO A 1060 42.87 33.92 5.57
C PRO A 1060 44.30 33.49 5.20
N GLU A 1061 44.87 34.10 4.16
CA GLU A 1061 46.25 33.83 3.74
C GLU A 1061 47.30 34.48 4.68
N ASP A 1062 46.89 35.40 5.56
CA ASP A 1062 47.70 36.00 6.65
C ASP A 1062 46.86 36.25 7.92
N GLU A 1063 47.49 36.25 9.10
CA GLU A 1063 46.87 36.38 10.45
C GLU A 1063 46.33 37.79 10.80
N ILE A 1064 45.83 38.56 9.82
CA ILE A 1064 45.51 39.99 9.97
C ILE A 1064 44.31 40.25 10.90
N CYS A 1065 43.38 39.31 11.06
CA CYS A 1065 42.17 39.48 11.88
C CYS A 1065 41.56 38.14 12.31
N GLU A 1066 41.53 37.83 13.62
CA GLU A 1066 40.79 36.67 14.15
C GLU A 1066 39.27 36.87 14.00
N LEU A 1067 38.59 35.90 13.38
CA LEU A 1067 37.16 35.95 13.11
C LEU A 1067 36.34 35.40 14.30
N PRO A 1068 35.35 36.15 14.81
CA PRO A 1068 34.53 35.74 15.95
C PRO A 1068 33.41 34.77 15.53
N GLU A 1069 33.76 33.63 14.90
CA GLU A 1069 32.81 32.66 14.30
C GLU A 1069 31.65 32.27 15.23
N LYS A 1070 31.99 32.10 16.51
CA LYS A 1070 31.06 31.66 17.55
C LYS A 1070 30.01 32.74 17.85
N GLU A 1071 30.33 34.03 17.70
CA GLU A 1071 29.63 35.12 18.39
C GLU A 1071 28.44 35.70 17.63
N ALA A 1072 28.44 35.63 16.29
CA ALA A 1072 27.42 36.26 15.43
C ALA A 1072 25.98 35.71 15.57
N GLY A 1073 25.80 34.55 16.20
CA GLY A 1073 24.53 33.82 16.22
C GLY A 1073 23.38 34.50 16.98
N ILE A 1074 22.21 34.62 16.33
CA ILE A 1074 20.96 35.18 16.91
C ILE A 1074 20.20 34.19 17.83
N THR A 1075 20.63 32.93 17.94
CA THR A 1075 19.89 31.88 18.67
C THR A 1075 19.60 32.24 20.14
N TRP A 1076 20.53 32.87 20.86
CA TRP A 1076 20.28 33.30 22.24
C TRP A 1076 19.28 34.47 22.32
N ASP A 1077 19.37 35.47 21.44
CA ASP A 1077 18.38 36.57 21.35
C ASP A 1077 16.96 36.03 21.12
N ALA A 1078 16.81 35.04 20.24
CA ALA A 1078 15.53 34.38 19.95
C ALA A 1078 14.95 33.61 21.15
N ILE A 1079 15.80 32.93 21.93
CA ILE A 1079 15.39 32.27 23.18
C ILE A 1079 14.96 33.32 24.20
N CYS A 1080 15.75 34.38 24.40
CA CYS A 1080 15.42 35.47 25.30
C CYS A 1080 14.08 36.12 24.95
N PHE A 1081 13.87 36.50 23.68
CA PHE A 1081 12.62 37.07 23.20
C PHE A 1081 11.41 36.16 23.47
N THR A 1082 11.55 34.85 23.24
CA THR A 1082 10.50 33.86 23.53
C THR A 1082 10.06 33.91 24.99
N PHE A 1083 11.03 33.90 25.92
CA PHE A 1083 10.74 33.96 27.36
C PHE A 1083 10.27 35.34 27.84
N LEU A 1084 10.74 36.43 27.22
CA LEU A 1084 10.21 37.78 27.45
C LEU A 1084 8.72 37.88 27.10
N LEU A 1085 8.27 37.28 26.00
CA LEU A 1085 6.85 37.23 25.64
C LEU A 1085 6.02 36.39 26.63
N ILE A 1086 6.52 35.23 27.04
CA ILE A 1086 5.85 34.37 28.05
C ILE A 1086 5.68 35.14 29.37
N GLN A 1087 6.73 35.83 29.84
CA GLN A 1087 6.66 36.65 31.06
C GLN A 1087 5.72 37.87 30.89
N ARG A 1088 5.66 38.49 29.71
CA ARG A 1088 4.67 39.54 29.40
C ARG A 1088 3.24 39.00 29.52
N ARG A 1089 3.00 37.77 29.04
CA ARG A 1089 1.69 37.11 29.10
C ARG A 1089 1.32 36.65 30.52
N ILE A 1090 2.30 36.32 31.34
CA ILE A 1090 2.14 36.08 32.78
C ILE A 1090 1.67 37.36 33.48
N PHE A 1091 2.31 38.51 33.23
CA PHE A 1091 1.94 39.80 33.85
C PHE A 1091 0.51 40.25 33.50
N THR A 1092 -0.02 39.91 32.32
CA THR A 1092 -1.40 40.24 31.91
C THR A 1092 -2.46 39.20 32.33
N SER A 1093 -2.16 38.33 33.29
CA SER A 1093 -3.05 37.25 33.76
C SER A 1093 -3.64 37.49 35.16
N TYR A 1094 -4.85 36.98 35.43
CA TYR A 1094 -5.47 37.05 36.75
C TYR A 1094 -4.67 36.29 37.82
N TYR A 1095 -4.00 35.20 37.44
CA TYR A 1095 -3.14 34.43 38.35
C TYR A 1095 -1.99 35.27 38.93
N TYR A 1096 -1.42 36.19 38.14
CA TYR A 1096 -0.35 37.09 38.62
C TYR A 1096 -0.86 38.09 39.68
N LEU A 1097 -2.13 38.51 39.64
CA LEU A 1097 -2.69 39.43 40.64
C LEU A 1097 -2.72 38.79 42.05
N TYR A 1098 -2.95 37.47 42.14
CA TYR A 1098 -2.80 36.73 43.40
C TYR A 1098 -1.34 36.75 43.90
N VAL A 1099 -0.35 36.59 43.01
CA VAL A 1099 1.07 36.68 43.38
C VAL A 1099 1.42 38.09 43.89
N VAL A 1100 0.88 39.16 43.29
CA VAL A 1100 1.06 40.52 43.81
C VAL A 1100 0.37 40.72 45.17
N ALA A 1101 -0.79 40.11 45.41
CA ALA A 1101 -1.44 40.12 46.72
C ALA A 1101 -0.59 39.44 47.80
N ASP A 1102 0.00 38.27 47.50
CA ASP A 1102 0.94 37.57 48.38
C ASP A 1102 2.18 38.41 48.69
N LEU A 1103 2.79 39.02 47.67
CA LEU A 1103 3.96 39.90 47.84
C LEU A 1103 3.63 41.16 48.65
N LYS A 1104 2.43 41.74 48.49
CA LYS A 1104 1.94 42.84 49.36
C LYS A 1104 1.80 42.36 50.82
N ALA A 1105 1.17 41.20 51.04
CA ALA A 1105 0.96 40.63 52.37
C ALA A 1105 2.28 40.28 53.07
N ALA A 1106 3.21 39.63 52.37
CA ALA A 1106 4.55 39.33 52.87
C ALA A 1106 5.32 40.61 53.24
N LYS A 1107 5.18 41.70 52.47
CA LYS A 1107 5.77 43.00 52.82
C LYS A 1107 5.15 43.62 54.07
N THR A 1108 3.84 43.50 54.28
CA THR A 1108 3.19 43.97 55.53
C THR A 1108 3.53 43.10 56.74
N LEU A 1109 3.78 41.80 56.54
CA LEU A 1109 4.19 40.87 57.59
C LEU A 1109 5.66 41.01 58.00
N ALA A 1110 6.50 41.68 57.20
CA ALA A 1110 7.93 41.80 57.48
C ALA A 1110 8.25 42.41 58.87
N THR A 1111 7.43 43.35 59.36
CA THR A 1111 7.56 43.89 60.72
C THR A 1111 7.13 42.88 61.78
N ALA A 1112 6.07 42.10 61.55
CA ALA A 1112 5.65 41.04 62.46
C ALA A 1112 6.69 39.91 62.56
N THR A 1113 7.29 39.50 61.44
CA THR A 1113 8.39 38.52 61.43
C THR A 1113 9.62 39.05 62.18
N TYR A 1114 9.97 40.33 62.00
CA TYR A 1114 11.02 40.98 62.79
C TYR A 1114 10.69 40.96 64.29
N PHE A 1115 9.46 41.31 64.68
CA PHE A 1115 9.04 41.22 66.08
C PHE A 1115 9.15 39.78 66.62
N CYS A 1116 8.66 38.75 65.92
CA CYS A 1116 8.82 37.36 66.36
C CYS A 1116 10.31 36.99 66.57
N PHE A 1117 11.18 37.35 65.63
CA PHE A 1117 12.62 37.03 65.69
C PHE A 1117 13.35 37.74 66.84
N PHE A 1118 12.83 38.87 67.33
CA PHE A 1118 13.36 39.61 68.49
C PHE A 1118 12.55 39.39 69.78
N SER A 1119 11.41 38.71 69.74
CA SER A 1119 10.56 38.38 70.90
C SER A 1119 10.81 36.99 71.48
N GLU A 1120 11.65 36.16 70.86
CA GLU A 1120 12.22 34.95 71.48
C GLU A 1120 13.63 35.19 72.07
N PRO A 1121 13.73 35.74 73.29
CA PRO A 1121 14.88 35.49 74.14
C PRO A 1121 14.48 34.95 75.53
N LEU A 1122 13.54 33.99 75.59
CA LEU A 1122 13.06 33.43 76.87
C LEU A 1122 12.42 32.03 76.79
N LYS A 1123 13.16 31.04 76.24
CA LYS A 1123 13.05 29.58 76.57
C LYS A 1123 14.11 28.75 75.84
N PHE A 1124 15.22 28.51 76.52
CA PHE A 1124 16.05 27.31 76.41
C PHE A 1124 16.13 26.68 77.80
#